data_AF-A0A9W9LU38-F1
#
_entry.id   AF-A0A9W9LU38-F1
#
_cell.length_a   1.000
_cell.length_b   1.000
_cell.length_c   1.000
_cell.angle_alpha   90.00
_cell.angle_beta   90.00
_cell.angle_gamma   90.00
#
_symmetry.space_group_name_H-M   'P 1'
#
loop_
_entity.id
_entity.type
_entity.pdbx_description
1 polymer ?
#
loop_
_entity_poly.entity_id
_entity_poly.type
_entity_poly.pdbx_seq_one_letter_code
_entity_poly.pdbx_strand_id
1 'polypeptide(L)'
;MPQCAHTDADADADADAVPVQALPGAMSIVQETACSVNSQLDRLQQQITRPEKLLYTQDAPPPHIRRLQNVIGSISVTSKTQPFLPAIRLADLLADSTGTFQYPLSAVARTETESQAEEHVSDYLWLVAAKAAVQASGLVMHSLLDYTLQLQEEIYYWNAVLGSVWNSGIYTAQTTPVRLWHWTKDLSSFRTMQTVSSESLSRSIAARWAQFYQIARQSMSEYPIRLNWSSPIRSCRSEIRQKRDHLLAMRDIHTSSLGLLMEGWRAFQIEDLASNADRVSRDQWQETVTRIVALTEAILHQAISQSSAADFEKRVFAVMEDDRSSMQMQGSGPFSTQPPVRLIERVVYLLRAQLPAHTASMSAFVVLHGRPSRVTRYWIPASLAVLSSSLSLRFIAHRQDQILQWIMDIGSTIVDFGGNWVVEPIRKLIGTIRHDEKSEIAIMSKNSLVADRASLERMVIDFVRDRPDLSQGQLPAEDTTAIANAVKEGDLTPVLKAYERDLRTPFVGTVRGDLVRALLIQIQKTKVDVEIAISGINALLKSQELVFGFVGLTPGILVSYSALRWLIGLFGNRRGLQRGKKQHALRRGLRNVTRILTSARSPDGTVSYKESGRLICEAEDLLQKIKTVLGGIQYQEFREDIQDLLDVQSGVDKQLRVVERMRWAYFH
;
A
#
# COMPACT_ATOMS: atom_id res chain seq x y z
N MET A 1 4.36 -14.08 -66.18
CA MET A 1 5.60 -13.27 -66.17
C MET A 1 5.24 -11.83 -66.52
N PRO A 2 5.88 -10.82 -65.92
CA PRO A 2 6.30 -10.67 -64.52
C PRO A 2 5.39 -9.58 -63.86
N GLN A 3 5.70 -8.80 -62.81
CA GLN A 3 6.76 -8.79 -61.79
C GLN A 3 6.15 -8.27 -60.45
N CYS A 4 6.96 -8.08 -59.41
CA CYS A 4 6.52 -7.62 -58.08
C CYS A 4 6.65 -6.10 -57.87
N ALA A 5 5.87 -5.56 -56.94
CA ALA A 5 6.24 -4.39 -56.13
C ALA A 5 5.61 -4.50 -54.72
N HIS A 6 6.44 -4.63 -53.69
CA HIS A 6 6.04 -4.48 -52.28
C HIS A 6 5.89 -2.98 -51.94
N THR A 7 4.90 -2.65 -51.13
CA THR A 7 5.00 -1.57 -50.12
C THR A 7 4.12 -1.94 -48.93
N ASP A 8 4.74 -2.43 -47.86
CA ASP A 8 4.14 -2.58 -46.54
C ASP A 8 4.05 -1.20 -45.85
N ALA A 9 2.90 -0.85 -45.26
CA ALA A 9 2.77 0.22 -44.29
C ALA A 9 1.48 0.07 -43.44
N ASP A 10 1.65 0.25 -42.12
CA ASP A 10 0.65 0.68 -41.14
C ASP A 10 -0.54 -0.24 -40.85
N ALA A 11 -0.25 -1.36 -40.17
CA ALA A 11 -1.19 -2.07 -39.31
C ALA A 11 -0.59 -2.25 -37.91
N ASP A 12 -0.63 -1.19 -37.08
CA ASP A 12 -0.12 -1.24 -35.69
C ASP A 12 -0.90 -0.29 -34.77
N ALA A 13 -2.02 -0.77 -34.20
CA ALA A 13 -2.87 -0.01 -33.27
C ALA A 13 -3.78 -0.88 -32.38
N ASP A 14 -3.32 -2.03 -31.89
CA ASP A 14 -4.07 -2.80 -30.87
C ASP A 14 -3.15 -3.64 -29.96
N ALA A 15 -2.29 -2.96 -29.20
CA ALA A 15 -1.35 -3.58 -28.27
C ALA A 15 -1.19 -2.77 -26.97
N ASP A 16 -2.22 -2.78 -26.11
CA ASP A 16 -2.07 -2.31 -24.72
C ASP A 16 -2.97 -3.07 -23.72
N ALA A 17 -3.14 -4.36 -23.96
CA ALA A 17 -3.59 -5.32 -22.94
C ALA A 17 -2.37 -5.84 -22.17
N VAL A 18 -1.77 -4.97 -21.35
CA VAL A 18 -0.60 -5.32 -20.50
C VAL A 18 -0.93 -6.57 -19.67
N PRO A 19 -0.30 -7.74 -19.93
CA PRO A 19 -0.38 -8.84 -19.00
C PRO A 19 0.32 -8.41 -17.72
N VAL A 20 -0.31 -8.64 -16.57
CA VAL A 20 0.27 -8.29 -15.27
C VAL A 20 1.55 -9.11 -15.10
N GLN A 21 2.69 -8.49 -15.38
CA GLN A 21 4.00 -9.09 -15.18
C GLN A 21 4.15 -9.43 -13.70
N ALA A 22 4.25 -10.72 -13.40
CA ALA A 22 4.57 -11.21 -12.07
C ALA A 22 5.99 -10.73 -11.70
N LEU A 23 6.07 -9.62 -10.97
CA LEU A 23 7.32 -9.07 -10.45
C LEU A 23 8.02 -10.12 -9.57
N PRO A 24 9.33 -10.38 -9.76
CA PRO A 24 10.03 -11.43 -9.04
C PRO A 24 10.05 -11.15 -7.54
N GLY A 25 9.86 -12.20 -6.73
CA GLY A 25 9.95 -12.12 -5.26
C GLY A 25 8.62 -11.88 -4.53
N ALA A 26 7.53 -12.50 -4.95
CA ALA A 26 6.45 -12.90 -4.04
C ALA A 26 6.53 -14.43 -3.90
N MET A 27 6.93 -14.94 -2.72
CA MET A 27 6.82 -16.37 -2.43
C MET A 27 5.40 -16.63 -1.94
N SER A 28 4.66 -17.50 -2.63
CA SER A 28 3.33 -17.92 -2.20
C SER A 28 3.42 -19.00 -1.13
N ILE A 29 2.47 -19.02 -0.18
CA ILE A 29 2.33 -20.12 0.80
C ILE A 29 2.27 -21.48 0.08
N VAL A 30 1.51 -21.56 -1.01
CA VAL A 30 1.32 -22.75 -1.87
C VAL A 30 2.65 -23.22 -2.48
N GLN A 31 3.50 -22.28 -2.88
CA GLN A 31 4.78 -22.57 -3.52
C GLN A 31 5.81 -23.08 -2.49
N GLU A 32 5.73 -22.57 -1.26
CA GLU A 32 6.58 -23.02 -0.16
C GLU A 32 6.20 -24.40 0.37
N THR A 33 4.90 -24.71 0.51
CA THR A 33 4.45 -26.06 0.87
C THR A 33 4.75 -27.07 -0.25
N ALA A 34 4.62 -26.69 -1.52
CA ALA A 34 5.04 -27.53 -2.64
C ALA A 34 6.55 -27.83 -2.63
N CYS A 35 7.37 -26.82 -2.34
CA CYS A 35 8.82 -26.98 -2.20
C CYS A 35 9.18 -27.90 -1.02
N SER A 36 8.42 -27.82 0.09
CA SER A 36 8.57 -28.72 1.24
C SER A 36 8.27 -30.18 0.84
N VAL A 37 7.13 -30.44 0.21
CA VAL A 37 6.74 -31.77 -0.29
C VAL A 37 7.75 -32.29 -1.33
N ASN A 38 8.21 -31.45 -2.27
CA ASN A 38 9.25 -31.85 -3.22
C ASN A 38 10.55 -32.27 -2.51
N SER A 39 10.95 -31.57 -1.43
CA SER A 39 12.14 -31.95 -0.66
C SER A 39 12.01 -33.30 0.07
N GLN A 40 10.78 -33.71 0.44
CA GLN A 40 10.51 -35.06 0.96
C GLN A 40 10.54 -36.10 -0.17
N LEU A 41 9.99 -35.79 -1.35
CA LEU A 41 10.12 -36.65 -2.54
C LEU A 41 11.59 -36.81 -2.99
N ASP A 42 12.43 -35.79 -2.79
CA ASP A 42 13.89 -35.88 -3.05
C ASP A 42 14.60 -36.77 -2.01
N ARG A 43 14.12 -36.84 -0.77
CA ARG A 43 14.61 -37.81 0.24
C ARG A 43 14.18 -39.25 -0.08
N LEU A 44 12.92 -39.44 -0.50
CA LEU A 44 12.43 -40.73 -1.01
C LEU A 44 13.26 -41.19 -2.22
N GLN A 45 13.57 -40.28 -3.16
CA GLN A 45 14.47 -40.56 -4.28
C GLN A 45 15.86 -41.02 -3.79
N GLN A 46 16.42 -40.40 -2.76
CA GLN A 46 17.71 -40.83 -2.17
C GLN A 46 17.62 -42.20 -1.48
N GLN A 47 16.48 -42.56 -0.89
CA GLN A 47 16.24 -43.90 -0.32
C GLN A 47 16.11 -44.97 -1.41
N ILE A 48 15.32 -44.70 -2.47
CA ILE A 48 15.18 -45.59 -3.64
C ILE A 48 16.51 -45.76 -4.40
N THR A 49 17.41 -44.77 -4.33
CA THR A 49 18.77 -44.87 -4.89
C THR A 49 19.75 -45.65 -3.98
N ARG A 50 19.36 -46.00 -2.74
CA ARG A 50 20.23 -46.60 -1.72
C ARG A 50 20.09 -48.10 -1.41
N PRO A 51 19.26 -48.95 -2.07
CA PRO A 51 19.28 -50.38 -1.76
C PRO A 51 20.63 -50.99 -2.18
N GLU A 52 21.25 -51.73 -1.26
CA GLU A 52 22.60 -52.25 -1.40
C GLU A 52 22.73 -53.28 -2.53
N LYS A 53 23.19 -52.86 -3.73
CA LYS A 53 23.85 -53.78 -4.68
C LYS A 53 24.77 -53.17 -5.75
N LEU A 54 25.36 -51.99 -5.51
CA LEU A 54 26.54 -51.52 -6.26
C LEU A 54 27.85 -52.30 -5.94
N LEU A 55 27.74 -53.55 -5.49
CA LEU A 55 28.87 -54.45 -5.30
C LEU A 55 29.19 -55.29 -6.55
N TYR A 56 28.30 -55.35 -7.55
CA TYR A 56 28.56 -56.00 -8.84
C TYR A 56 27.84 -55.30 -9.99
N THR A 57 28.41 -54.21 -10.50
CA THR A 57 28.59 -53.89 -11.93
C THR A 57 29.22 -52.50 -12.06
N GLN A 58 30.26 -52.39 -12.86
CA GLN A 58 31.03 -51.14 -13.05
C GLN A 58 30.46 -50.30 -14.20
N ASP A 59 29.15 -50.44 -14.45
CA ASP A 59 28.48 -49.94 -15.65
C ASP A 59 27.57 -48.75 -15.38
N ALA A 60 27.49 -47.88 -16.39
CA ALA A 60 26.59 -46.75 -16.44
C ALA A 60 25.12 -47.19 -16.20
N PRO A 61 24.32 -46.46 -15.39
CA PRO A 61 22.89 -46.77 -15.27
C PRO A 61 22.22 -46.71 -16.65
N PRO A 62 21.30 -47.66 -16.94
CA PRO A 62 20.80 -47.87 -18.29
C PRO A 62 20.08 -46.63 -18.84
N PRO A 63 20.04 -46.45 -20.18
CA PRO A 63 19.67 -45.18 -20.81
C PRO A 63 18.24 -44.74 -20.50
N HIS A 64 17.32 -45.67 -20.20
CA HIS A 64 15.95 -45.34 -19.79
C HIS A 64 15.89 -44.77 -18.35
N ILE A 65 16.64 -45.33 -17.40
CA ILE A 65 16.74 -44.77 -16.03
C ILE A 65 17.38 -43.38 -16.05
N ARG A 66 18.40 -43.16 -16.89
CA ARG A 66 19.00 -41.82 -17.07
C ARG A 66 18.00 -40.80 -17.62
N ARG A 67 17.14 -41.17 -18.57
CA ARG A 67 16.07 -40.29 -19.06
C ARG A 67 15.03 -40.00 -17.98
N LEU A 68 14.61 -41.02 -17.22
CA LEU A 68 13.73 -40.86 -16.06
C LEU A 68 14.33 -39.87 -15.04
N GLN A 69 15.59 -40.04 -14.65
CA GLN A 69 16.30 -39.13 -13.74
C GLN A 69 16.39 -37.69 -14.28
N ASN A 70 16.58 -37.51 -15.59
CA ASN A 70 16.54 -36.18 -16.22
C ASN A 70 15.13 -35.56 -16.18
N VAL A 71 14.09 -36.33 -16.47
CA VAL A 71 12.68 -35.89 -16.38
C VAL A 71 12.33 -35.52 -14.94
N ILE A 72 12.68 -36.37 -13.97
CA ILE A 72 12.57 -36.12 -12.53
C ILE A 72 13.26 -34.80 -12.15
N GLY A 73 14.50 -34.59 -12.58
CA GLY A 73 15.25 -33.35 -12.33
C GLY A 73 14.60 -32.11 -12.96
N SER A 74 14.00 -32.25 -14.15
CA SER A 74 13.28 -31.16 -14.83
C SER A 74 11.94 -30.79 -14.19
N ILE A 75 11.23 -31.77 -13.60
CA ILE A 75 9.92 -31.59 -12.95
C ILE A 75 10.07 -31.23 -11.46
N SER A 76 11.25 -31.38 -10.86
CA SER A 76 11.47 -31.01 -9.46
C SER A 76 11.30 -29.51 -9.20
N VAL A 77 10.55 -29.16 -8.15
CA VAL A 77 10.42 -27.77 -7.68
C VAL A 77 11.65 -27.40 -6.85
N THR A 78 12.73 -27.00 -7.53
CA THR A 78 14.06 -26.82 -6.91
C THR A 78 14.21 -25.61 -5.99
N SER A 79 13.25 -24.66 -5.98
CA SER A 79 13.34 -23.45 -5.15
C SER A 79 11.99 -22.91 -4.73
N LYS A 80 11.92 -22.44 -3.46
CA LYS A 80 10.81 -21.64 -2.90
C LYS A 80 10.53 -20.34 -3.67
N THR A 81 11.43 -19.89 -4.53
CA THR A 81 11.31 -18.63 -5.32
C THR A 81 11.00 -18.84 -6.80
N GLN A 82 11.11 -20.06 -7.34
CA GLN A 82 10.85 -20.33 -8.76
C GLN A 82 9.37 -20.66 -8.98
N PRO A 83 8.65 -19.96 -9.87
CA PRO A 83 7.26 -20.27 -10.16
C PRO A 83 7.12 -21.70 -10.70
N PHE A 84 5.96 -22.32 -10.47
CA PHE A 84 5.64 -23.64 -11.03
C PHE A 84 5.83 -23.66 -12.55
N LEU A 85 6.24 -24.82 -13.09
CA LEU A 85 6.32 -24.99 -14.54
C LEU A 85 4.94 -24.72 -15.18
N PRO A 86 4.87 -23.96 -16.29
CA PRO A 86 3.59 -23.69 -16.94
C PRO A 86 2.98 -25.01 -17.42
N ALA A 87 1.67 -25.18 -17.21
CA ALA A 87 0.93 -26.43 -17.42
C ALA A 87 1.20 -27.11 -18.77
N ILE A 88 1.38 -26.32 -19.84
CA ILE A 88 1.71 -26.80 -21.18
C ILE A 88 3.09 -27.49 -21.20
N ARG A 89 4.15 -26.83 -20.71
CA ARG A 89 5.51 -27.43 -20.68
C ARG A 89 5.58 -28.66 -19.78
N LEU A 90 4.84 -28.66 -18.66
CA LEU A 90 4.74 -29.82 -17.77
C LEU A 90 4.07 -31.00 -18.52
N ALA A 91 2.94 -30.75 -19.19
CA ALA A 91 2.24 -31.75 -19.97
C ALA A 91 3.04 -32.26 -21.18
N ASP A 92 3.85 -31.42 -21.81
CA ASP A 92 4.73 -31.79 -22.93
C ASP A 92 5.88 -32.70 -22.45
N LEU A 93 6.58 -32.32 -21.37
CA LEU A 93 7.64 -33.15 -20.76
C LEU A 93 7.12 -34.52 -20.31
N LEU A 94 5.87 -34.59 -19.83
CA LEU A 94 5.23 -35.86 -19.48
C LEU A 94 4.79 -36.66 -20.72
N ALA A 95 4.22 -36.03 -21.74
CA ALA A 95 3.78 -36.71 -22.96
C ALA A 95 4.95 -37.31 -23.77
N ASP A 96 6.09 -36.60 -23.83
CA ASP A 96 7.32 -37.12 -24.45
C ASP A 96 7.86 -38.34 -23.67
N SER A 97 7.61 -38.41 -22.36
CA SER A 97 8.00 -39.54 -21.53
C SER A 97 7.07 -40.76 -21.68
N THR A 98 5.75 -40.58 -21.76
CA THR A 98 4.79 -41.71 -21.88
C THR A 98 4.97 -42.48 -23.19
N GLY A 99 5.25 -41.80 -24.31
CA GLY A 99 5.60 -42.45 -25.58
C GLY A 99 6.86 -43.32 -25.50
N THR A 100 7.75 -43.08 -24.53
CA THR A 100 8.93 -43.93 -24.27
C THR A 100 8.59 -45.13 -23.37
N PHE A 101 7.63 -44.99 -22.45
CA PHE A 101 7.21 -46.06 -21.53
C PHE A 101 6.34 -47.15 -22.18
N GLN A 102 5.77 -46.86 -23.36
CA GLN A 102 4.90 -47.79 -24.09
C GLN A 102 5.66 -48.75 -25.02
N TYR A 103 6.99 -48.63 -25.15
CA TYR A 103 7.83 -49.61 -25.83
C TYR A 103 7.88 -50.91 -24.99
N PRO A 104 7.43 -52.05 -25.52
CA PRO A 104 7.26 -53.23 -24.70
C PRO A 104 8.60 -53.91 -24.41
N LEU A 105 8.86 -54.16 -23.12
CA LEU A 105 9.89 -55.06 -22.61
C LEU A 105 9.56 -56.55 -22.89
N SER A 106 8.88 -56.83 -24.02
CA SER A 106 8.40 -58.17 -24.41
C SER A 106 9.30 -58.87 -25.43
N ALA A 107 10.46 -58.30 -25.75
CA ALA A 107 11.32 -58.73 -26.86
C ALA A 107 12.71 -59.26 -26.45
N VAL A 108 13.04 -59.29 -25.15
CA VAL A 108 14.30 -59.85 -24.63
C VAL A 108 13.98 -60.84 -23.49
N ALA A 109 14.87 -61.80 -23.27
CA ALA A 109 14.53 -63.06 -22.62
C ALA A 109 14.65 -63.06 -21.09
N ARG A 110 13.56 -63.50 -20.45
CA ARG A 110 13.38 -63.79 -19.02
C ARG A 110 14.64 -64.30 -18.31
N THR A 111 15.21 -63.48 -17.44
CA THR A 111 16.23 -63.86 -16.45
C THR A 111 15.90 -63.28 -15.08
N GLU A 112 16.36 -63.90 -13.99
CA GLU A 112 16.05 -63.47 -12.62
C GLU A 112 16.51 -62.03 -12.31
N THR A 113 17.54 -61.56 -13.02
CA THR A 113 18.03 -60.17 -13.05
C THR A 113 16.99 -59.14 -13.50
N GLU A 114 15.99 -59.52 -14.31
CA GLU A 114 14.96 -58.59 -14.77
C GLU A 114 13.98 -58.19 -13.67
N SER A 115 13.71 -59.08 -12.70
CA SER A 115 12.79 -58.78 -11.58
C SER A 115 13.24 -57.55 -10.77
N GLN A 116 14.55 -57.41 -10.55
CA GLN A 116 15.12 -56.24 -9.89
C GLN A 116 15.10 -55.00 -10.80
N ALA A 117 15.35 -55.16 -12.10
CA ALA A 117 15.31 -54.04 -13.05
C ALA A 117 13.89 -53.46 -13.22
N GLU A 118 12.87 -54.32 -13.33
CA GLU A 118 11.46 -53.93 -13.39
C GLU A 118 11.00 -53.22 -12.11
N GLU A 119 11.43 -53.70 -10.94
CA GLU A 119 11.18 -53.04 -9.65
C GLU A 119 11.70 -51.60 -9.63
N HIS A 120 12.97 -51.38 -10.00
CA HIS A 120 13.57 -50.04 -10.00
C HIS A 120 12.89 -49.12 -11.04
N VAL A 121 12.54 -49.62 -12.22
CA VAL A 121 11.83 -48.84 -13.26
C VAL A 121 10.44 -48.43 -12.77
N SER A 122 9.71 -49.31 -12.08
CA SER A 122 8.42 -48.99 -11.47
C SER A 122 8.55 -47.86 -10.43
N ASP A 123 9.54 -47.93 -9.53
CA ASP A 123 9.75 -46.92 -8.50
C ASP A 123 10.08 -45.53 -9.09
N TYR A 124 10.92 -45.47 -10.13
CA TYR A 124 11.20 -44.22 -10.84
C TYR A 124 9.96 -43.67 -11.58
N LEU A 125 9.10 -44.52 -12.14
CA LEU A 125 7.83 -44.11 -12.76
C LEU A 125 6.86 -43.53 -11.74
N TRP A 126 6.73 -44.18 -10.57
CA TRP A 126 5.91 -43.65 -9.47
C TRP A 126 6.47 -42.33 -8.91
N LEU A 127 7.80 -42.15 -8.87
CA LEU A 127 8.41 -40.88 -8.47
C LEU A 127 8.13 -39.75 -9.49
N VAL A 128 8.15 -40.05 -10.80
CA VAL A 128 7.69 -39.12 -11.85
C VAL A 128 6.22 -38.76 -11.63
N ALA A 129 5.36 -39.75 -11.42
CA ALA A 129 3.94 -39.54 -11.16
C ALA A 129 3.71 -38.69 -9.89
N ALA A 130 4.49 -38.91 -8.82
CA ALA A 130 4.42 -38.12 -7.59
C ALA A 130 4.80 -36.65 -7.80
N LYS A 131 5.96 -36.38 -8.42
CA LYS A 131 6.42 -35.02 -8.70
C LYS A 131 5.48 -34.29 -9.68
N ALA A 132 4.98 -35.00 -10.68
CA ALA A 132 3.95 -34.51 -11.59
C ALA A 132 2.63 -34.17 -10.87
N ALA A 133 2.15 -35.04 -9.98
CA ALA A 133 0.93 -34.83 -9.19
C ALA A 133 1.05 -33.63 -8.25
N VAL A 134 2.21 -33.45 -7.58
CA VAL A 134 2.46 -32.29 -6.71
C VAL A 134 2.54 -30.99 -7.52
N GLN A 135 3.19 -30.98 -8.69
CA GLN A 135 3.18 -29.79 -9.55
C GLN A 135 1.78 -29.49 -10.13
N ALA A 136 1.05 -30.50 -10.60
CA ALA A 136 -0.29 -30.33 -11.18
C ALA A 136 -1.30 -29.85 -10.13
N SER A 137 -1.32 -30.47 -8.94
CA SER A 137 -2.10 -29.99 -7.81
C SER A 137 -1.69 -28.59 -7.37
N GLY A 138 -0.40 -28.23 -7.46
CA GLY A 138 0.10 -26.88 -7.15
C GLY A 138 -0.38 -25.82 -8.13
N LEU A 139 -0.41 -26.13 -9.43
CA LEU A 139 -0.98 -25.28 -10.47
C LEU A 139 -2.50 -25.09 -10.30
N VAL A 140 -3.23 -26.18 -10.02
CA VAL A 140 -4.67 -26.12 -9.69
C VAL A 140 -4.88 -25.25 -8.46
N MET A 141 -4.12 -25.49 -7.38
CA MET A 141 -4.21 -24.76 -6.12
C MET A 141 -3.91 -23.26 -6.28
N HIS A 142 -2.90 -22.90 -7.08
CA HIS A 142 -2.61 -21.51 -7.42
C HIS A 142 -3.76 -20.85 -8.19
N SER A 143 -4.32 -21.53 -9.21
CA SER A 143 -5.46 -21.01 -9.97
C SER A 143 -6.72 -20.84 -9.10
N LEU A 144 -7.01 -21.79 -8.22
CA LEU A 144 -8.13 -21.71 -7.27
C LEU A 144 -7.95 -20.54 -6.31
N LEU A 145 -6.72 -20.32 -5.82
CA LEU A 145 -6.37 -19.20 -4.94
C LEU A 145 -6.54 -17.85 -5.65
N ASP A 146 -6.02 -17.69 -6.86
CA ASP A 146 -6.18 -16.45 -7.63
C ASP A 146 -7.66 -16.12 -7.86
N TYR A 147 -8.48 -17.14 -8.19
CA TYR A 147 -9.92 -16.97 -8.28
C TYR A 147 -10.59 -16.70 -6.93
N THR A 148 -10.16 -17.27 -5.79
CA THR A 148 -10.75 -16.91 -4.48
C THR A 148 -10.43 -15.47 -4.10
N LEU A 149 -9.23 -14.97 -4.39
CA LEU A 149 -8.87 -13.56 -4.18
C LEU A 149 -9.73 -12.64 -5.05
N GLN A 150 -9.88 -12.96 -6.34
CA GLN A 150 -10.77 -12.22 -7.24
C GLN A 150 -12.23 -12.24 -6.75
N LEU A 151 -12.76 -13.42 -6.38
CA LEU A 151 -14.09 -13.55 -5.78
C LEU A 151 -14.22 -12.74 -4.48
N GLN A 152 -13.18 -12.66 -3.65
CA GLN A 152 -13.17 -11.86 -2.42
C GLN A 152 -13.28 -10.35 -2.73
N GLU A 153 -12.63 -9.85 -3.78
CA GLU A 153 -12.83 -8.46 -4.24
C GLU A 153 -14.28 -8.20 -4.68
N GLU A 154 -14.86 -9.11 -5.46
CA GLU A 154 -16.23 -8.96 -5.98
C GLU A 154 -17.28 -9.04 -4.86
N ILE A 155 -17.10 -9.96 -3.90
CA ILE A 155 -17.90 -10.05 -2.68
C ILE A 155 -17.74 -8.77 -1.84
N TYR A 156 -16.54 -8.21 -1.73
CA TYR A 156 -16.31 -6.95 -1.02
C TYR A 156 -17.00 -5.77 -1.71
N TYR A 157 -16.95 -5.69 -3.04
CA TYR A 157 -17.69 -4.71 -3.82
C TYR A 157 -19.20 -4.79 -3.55
N TRP A 158 -19.80 -5.98 -3.67
CA TRP A 158 -21.24 -6.14 -3.43
C TRP A 158 -21.65 -5.84 -1.98
N ASN A 159 -20.83 -6.20 -1.00
CA ASN A 159 -21.05 -5.83 0.40
C ASN A 159 -20.97 -4.31 0.61
N ALA A 160 -20.08 -3.59 -0.08
CA ALA A 160 -20.03 -2.13 -0.05
C ALA A 160 -21.23 -1.45 -0.73
N VAL A 161 -21.80 -2.07 -1.77
CA VAL A 161 -23.05 -1.61 -2.41
C VAL A 161 -24.28 -1.88 -1.52
N LEU A 162 -24.36 -3.05 -0.88
CA LEU A 162 -25.44 -3.43 0.04
C LEU A 162 -25.41 -2.65 1.36
N GLY A 163 -24.22 -2.31 1.87
CA GLY A 163 -24.01 -1.64 3.15
C GLY A 163 -24.53 -0.19 3.22
N SER A 164 -24.85 0.44 2.08
CA SER A 164 -25.47 1.76 2.05
C SER A 164 -26.60 1.81 1.03
N VAL A 165 -27.75 2.38 1.44
CA VAL A 165 -28.89 2.63 0.55
C VAL A 165 -28.51 3.59 -0.57
N TRP A 166 -27.61 4.56 -0.30
CA TRP A 166 -27.08 5.48 -1.31
C TRP A 166 -26.26 4.76 -2.38
N ASN A 167 -25.36 3.85 -1.98
CA ASN A 167 -24.56 3.07 -2.94
C ASN A 167 -25.44 2.13 -3.77
N SER A 168 -26.48 1.54 -3.16
CA SER A 168 -27.50 0.78 -3.89
C SER A 168 -28.27 1.66 -4.88
N GLY A 169 -28.62 2.89 -4.51
CA GLY A 169 -29.27 3.87 -5.40
C GLY A 169 -28.37 4.29 -6.57
N ILE A 170 -27.07 4.48 -6.34
CA ILE A 170 -26.09 4.70 -7.42
C ILE A 170 -26.05 3.49 -8.37
N TYR A 171 -26.03 2.26 -7.85
CA TYR A 171 -26.08 1.06 -8.69
C TYR A 171 -27.41 0.93 -9.47
N THR A 172 -28.54 1.29 -8.87
CA THR A 172 -29.82 1.30 -9.62
C THR A 172 -29.76 2.33 -10.74
N ALA A 173 -29.28 3.55 -10.48
CA ALA A 173 -29.06 4.57 -11.49
C ALA A 173 -28.08 4.13 -12.59
N GLN A 174 -26.97 3.48 -12.24
CA GLN A 174 -25.98 2.96 -13.21
C GLN A 174 -26.58 1.91 -14.15
N THR A 175 -27.50 1.07 -13.66
CA THR A 175 -28.11 -0.03 -14.42
C THR A 175 -29.46 0.31 -15.07
N THR A 176 -30.06 1.48 -14.82
CA THR A 176 -31.34 1.86 -15.44
C THR A 176 -31.32 1.88 -16.98
N PRO A 177 -30.27 2.33 -17.70
CA PRO A 177 -30.33 2.39 -19.17
C PRO A 177 -30.46 1.01 -19.80
N VAL A 178 -29.73 0.03 -19.26
CA VAL A 178 -29.76 -1.37 -19.71
C VAL A 178 -31.12 -1.99 -19.38
N ARG A 179 -31.65 -1.80 -18.16
CA ARG A 179 -32.98 -2.30 -17.77
C ARG A 179 -34.10 -1.70 -18.61
N LEU A 180 -34.05 -0.39 -18.89
CA LEU A 180 -35.00 0.30 -19.77
C LEU A 180 -34.92 -0.26 -21.20
N TRP A 181 -33.71 -0.49 -21.72
CA TRP A 181 -33.53 -1.11 -23.04
C TRP A 181 -34.18 -2.49 -23.13
N HIS A 182 -33.94 -3.38 -22.16
CA HIS A 182 -34.61 -4.69 -22.11
C HIS A 182 -36.13 -4.55 -22.01
N TRP A 183 -36.64 -3.73 -21.10
CA TRP A 183 -38.09 -3.49 -20.97
C TRP A 183 -38.73 -2.95 -22.27
N THR A 184 -38.05 -2.06 -23.01
CA THR A 184 -38.54 -1.60 -24.32
C THR A 184 -38.50 -2.68 -25.41
N LYS A 185 -37.59 -3.66 -25.31
CA LYS A 185 -37.61 -4.84 -26.18
C LYS A 185 -38.74 -5.78 -25.82
N ASP A 186 -38.96 -6.04 -24.54
CA ASP A 186 -40.04 -6.92 -24.06
C ASP A 186 -41.42 -6.34 -24.43
N LEU A 187 -41.61 -5.02 -24.30
CA LEU A 187 -42.81 -4.36 -24.82
C LEU A 187 -42.97 -4.51 -26.34
N SER A 188 -41.88 -4.52 -27.09
CA SER A 188 -41.94 -4.73 -28.54
C SER A 188 -42.29 -6.17 -28.93
N SER A 189 -41.85 -7.18 -28.17
CA SER A 189 -42.22 -8.58 -28.41
C SER A 189 -43.65 -8.89 -27.96
N PHE A 190 -44.11 -8.34 -26.83
CA PHE A 190 -45.52 -8.41 -26.42
C PHE A 190 -46.45 -7.78 -27.47
N ARG A 191 -46.05 -6.63 -28.05
CA ARG A 191 -46.78 -5.98 -29.15
C ARG A 191 -46.76 -6.77 -30.47
N THR A 192 -45.86 -7.74 -30.63
CA THR A 192 -45.85 -8.66 -31.78
C THR A 192 -46.81 -9.85 -31.58
N MET A 193 -47.18 -10.18 -30.34
CA MET A 193 -48.15 -11.25 -30.04
C MET A 193 -49.59 -10.78 -29.88
N GLN A 194 -49.83 -9.50 -29.54
CA GLN A 194 -51.17 -8.92 -29.55
C GLN A 194 -51.41 -8.04 -30.79
N THR A 195 -52.40 -8.47 -31.58
CA THR A 195 -53.03 -7.81 -32.75
C THR A 195 -52.27 -7.82 -34.07
N VAL A 196 -52.65 -8.79 -34.90
CA VAL A 196 -52.81 -8.59 -36.34
C VAL A 196 -53.85 -7.47 -36.56
N SER A 197 -53.39 -6.24 -36.77
CA SER A 197 -54.15 -5.18 -37.46
C SER A 197 -53.22 -4.05 -37.93
N SER A 198 -52.93 -4.11 -39.24
CA SER A 198 -52.61 -3.05 -40.19
C SER A 198 -51.94 -1.73 -39.75
N GLU A 199 -50.87 -1.39 -40.48
CA GLU A 199 -50.39 -0.03 -40.78
C GLU A 199 -49.92 0.87 -39.62
N SER A 200 -48.61 0.85 -39.33
CA SER A 200 -47.77 2.08 -39.26
C SER A 200 -46.31 1.81 -38.85
N LEU A 201 -45.53 1.09 -39.68
CA LEU A 201 -44.14 0.73 -39.38
C LEU A 201 -43.10 1.87 -39.50
N SER A 202 -43.51 3.12 -39.74
CA SER A 202 -42.63 4.23 -40.14
C SER A 202 -42.67 5.49 -39.25
N ARG A 203 -43.20 5.42 -38.01
CA ARG A 203 -43.21 6.58 -37.10
C ARG A 203 -41.92 6.68 -36.27
N SER A 204 -41.37 7.90 -36.23
CA SER A 204 -40.01 8.21 -35.79
C SER A 204 -39.73 7.89 -34.31
N ILE A 205 -38.43 7.89 -33.97
CA ILE A 205 -37.94 7.74 -32.60
C ILE A 205 -38.65 8.69 -31.62
N ALA A 206 -38.99 9.92 -32.05
CA ALA A 206 -39.73 10.89 -31.25
C ALA A 206 -41.16 10.42 -30.89
N ALA A 207 -41.86 9.73 -31.80
CA ALA A 207 -43.19 9.17 -31.50
C ALA A 207 -43.11 8.01 -30.49
N ARG A 208 -42.04 7.20 -30.54
CA ARG A 208 -41.75 6.15 -29.55
C ARG A 208 -41.45 6.75 -28.17
N TRP A 209 -40.69 7.84 -28.11
CA TRP A 209 -40.47 8.60 -26.86
C TRP A 209 -41.74 9.28 -26.34
N ALA A 210 -42.59 9.83 -27.21
CA ALA A 210 -43.87 10.41 -26.80
C ALA A 210 -44.80 9.34 -26.19
N GLN A 211 -44.88 8.15 -26.78
CA GLN A 211 -45.61 7.01 -26.22
C GLN A 211 -45.01 6.55 -24.88
N PHE A 212 -43.68 6.48 -24.75
CA PHE A 212 -43.02 6.22 -23.46
C PHE A 212 -43.41 7.25 -22.40
N TYR A 213 -43.36 8.54 -22.72
CA TYR A 213 -43.78 9.62 -21.81
C TYR A 213 -45.27 9.54 -21.46
N GLN A 214 -46.14 9.16 -22.39
CA GLN A 214 -47.58 8.97 -22.11
C GLN A 214 -47.83 7.77 -21.20
N ILE A 215 -47.22 6.62 -21.45
CA ILE A 215 -47.35 5.42 -20.62
C ILE A 215 -46.77 5.67 -19.22
N ALA A 216 -45.59 6.29 -19.14
CA ALA A 216 -44.98 6.70 -17.87
C ALA A 216 -45.91 7.65 -17.11
N ARG A 217 -46.47 8.68 -17.77
CA ARG A 217 -47.39 9.66 -17.18
C ARG A 217 -48.72 9.04 -16.72
N GLN A 218 -49.28 8.11 -17.49
CA GLN A 218 -50.50 7.36 -17.12
C GLN A 218 -50.25 6.47 -15.91
N SER A 219 -49.12 5.75 -15.86
CA SER A 219 -48.71 4.97 -14.69
C SER A 219 -48.42 5.83 -13.44
N MET A 220 -48.24 7.15 -13.62
CA MET A 220 -47.97 8.13 -12.57
C MET A 220 -49.23 8.85 -12.06
N SER A 221 -50.36 8.81 -12.79
CA SER A 221 -51.51 9.68 -12.50
C SER A 221 -52.61 9.08 -11.62
N GLU A 222 -52.64 7.76 -11.40
CA GLU A 222 -53.73 7.10 -10.65
C GLU A 222 -53.39 6.72 -9.20
N TYR A 223 -52.18 6.99 -8.72
CA TYR A 223 -51.83 6.88 -7.30
C TYR A 223 -51.00 8.09 -6.83
N PRO A 224 -51.23 8.62 -5.61
CA PRO A 224 -50.43 9.70 -5.04
C PRO A 224 -49.03 9.18 -4.65
N ILE A 225 -48.12 9.18 -5.63
CA ILE A 225 -46.76 8.68 -5.49
C ILE A 225 -45.93 9.64 -4.60
N ARG A 226 -45.85 9.31 -3.30
CA ARG A 226 -44.55 9.42 -2.63
C ARG A 226 -43.59 8.57 -3.46
N LEU A 227 -42.50 9.15 -3.99
CA LEU A 227 -41.57 8.44 -4.86
C LEU A 227 -40.98 7.21 -4.14
N ASN A 228 -41.62 6.06 -4.35
CA ASN A 228 -41.22 4.77 -3.82
C ASN A 228 -40.05 4.22 -4.67
N TRP A 229 -38.92 4.93 -4.64
CA TRP A 229 -37.61 4.41 -5.08
C TRP A 229 -37.31 3.06 -4.40
N SER A 230 -37.96 2.81 -3.26
CA SER A 230 -38.01 1.52 -2.58
C SER A 230 -38.33 0.33 -3.50
N SER A 231 -39.22 0.40 -4.51
CA SER A 231 -39.52 -0.78 -5.35
C SER A 231 -38.36 -1.19 -6.29
N PRO A 232 -37.79 -0.31 -7.15
CA PRO A 232 -36.63 -0.68 -7.96
C PRO A 232 -35.38 -0.94 -7.11
N ILE A 233 -35.17 -0.19 -6.01
CA ILE A 233 -34.03 -0.41 -5.10
C ILE A 233 -34.16 -1.75 -4.37
N ARG A 234 -35.36 -2.19 -3.96
CA ARG A 234 -35.57 -3.51 -3.36
C ARG A 234 -35.26 -4.62 -4.38
N SER A 235 -35.79 -4.53 -5.60
CA SER A 235 -35.52 -5.50 -6.68
C SER A 235 -34.04 -5.59 -7.01
N CYS A 236 -33.34 -4.46 -7.15
CA CYS A 236 -31.90 -4.45 -7.35
C CYS A 236 -31.15 -5.02 -6.13
N ARG A 237 -31.59 -4.74 -4.89
CA ARG A 237 -30.97 -5.30 -3.68
C ARG A 237 -31.20 -6.81 -3.53
N SER A 238 -32.31 -7.38 -4.01
CA SER A 238 -32.48 -8.83 -4.08
C SER A 238 -31.59 -9.46 -5.15
N GLU A 239 -31.47 -8.84 -6.34
CA GLU A 239 -30.55 -9.29 -7.39
C GLU A 239 -29.07 -9.25 -6.92
N ILE A 240 -28.66 -8.16 -6.25
CA ILE A 240 -27.32 -8.04 -5.66
C ILE A 240 -27.08 -9.11 -4.59
N ARG A 241 -28.08 -9.39 -3.74
CA ARG A 241 -27.97 -10.49 -2.75
C ARG A 241 -27.77 -11.81 -3.46
N GLN A 242 -28.61 -12.15 -4.44
CA GLN A 242 -28.49 -13.39 -5.22
C GLN A 242 -27.10 -13.52 -5.88
N LYS A 243 -26.60 -12.47 -6.55
CA LYS A 243 -25.25 -12.44 -7.13
C LYS A 243 -24.15 -12.64 -6.08
N ARG A 244 -24.23 -11.93 -4.96
CA ARG A 244 -23.31 -12.11 -3.81
C ARG A 244 -23.37 -13.53 -3.25
N ASP A 245 -24.56 -14.11 -3.16
CA ASP A 245 -24.77 -15.41 -2.53
C ASP A 245 -24.27 -16.55 -3.44
N HIS A 246 -24.39 -16.42 -4.77
CA HIS A 246 -23.71 -17.28 -5.73
C HIS A 246 -22.17 -17.14 -5.67
N LEU A 247 -21.62 -15.93 -5.56
CA LEU A 247 -20.18 -15.71 -5.38
C LEU A 247 -19.67 -16.31 -4.04
N LEU A 248 -20.46 -16.19 -2.97
CA LEU A 248 -20.15 -16.79 -1.67
C LEU A 248 -20.16 -18.32 -1.73
N ALA A 249 -21.14 -18.93 -2.40
CA ALA A 249 -21.19 -20.37 -2.61
C ALA A 249 -19.97 -20.88 -3.42
N MET A 250 -19.62 -20.20 -4.52
CA MET A 250 -18.47 -20.56 -5.35
C MET A 250 -17.15 -20.41 -4.58
N ARG A 251 -16.97 -19.30 -3.85
CA ARG A 251 -15.81 -19.12 -2.95
C ARG A 251 -15.75 -20.24 -1.92
N ASP A 252 -16.88 -20.61 -1.32
CA ASP A 252 -16.93 -21.64 -0.29
C ASP A 252 -16.49 -23.01 -0.84
N ILE A 253 -16.90 -23.36 -2.08
CA ILE A 253 -16.45 -24.56 -2.81
C ILE A 253 -14.94 -24.50 -3.12
N HIS A 254 -14.42 -23.35 -3.56
CA HIS A 254 -12.98 -23.19 -3.78
C HIS A 254 -12.18 -23.30 -2.46
N THR A 255 -12.70 -22.77 -1.35
CA THR A 255 -12.02 -22.89 -0.05
C THR A 255 -12.07 -24.31 0.51
N SER A 256 -13.13 -25.09 0.30
CA SER A 256 -13.10 -26.52 0.67
C SER A 256 -12.16 -27.31 -0.24
N SER A 257 -12.18 -27.06 -1.55
CA SER A 257 -11.22 -27.63 -2.51
C SER A 257 -9.76 -27.38 -2.10
N LEU A 258 -9.44 -26.14 -1.73
CA LEU A 258 -8.12 -25.73 -1.26
C LEU A 258 -7.71 -26.45 0.03
N GLY A 259 -8.63 -26.59 0.98
CA GLY A 259 -8.40 -27.34 2.21
C GLY A 259 -8.18 -28.84 1.98
N LEU A 260 -8.96 -29.46 1.09
CA LEU A 260 -8.82 -30.87 0.71
C LEU A 260 -7.48 -31.15 0.02
N LEU A 261 -7.04 -30.28 -0.89
CA LEU A 261 -5.72 -30.41 -1.55
C LEU A 261 -4.57 -30.21 -0.55
N MET A 262 -4.67 -29.22 0.35
CA MET A 262 -3.65 -28.99 1.37
C MET A 262 -3.56 -30.18 2.35
N GLU A 263 -4.69 -30.81 2.70
CA GLU A 263 -4.66 -32.03 3.52
C GLU A 263 -4.02 -33.21 2.76
N GLY A 264 -4.31 -33.36 1.46
CA GLY A 264 -3.62 -34.32 0.60
C GLY A 264 -2.10 -34.12 0.59
N TRP A 265 -1.63 -32.87 0.63
CA TRP A 265 -0.20 -32.53 0.73
C TRP A 265 0.42 -32.75 2.11
N ARG A 266 -0.39 -32.77 3.18
CA ARG A 266 0.08 -33.07 4.54
C ARG A 266 0.34 -34.55 4.74
N ALA A 267 -0.34 -35.45 4.00
CA ALA A 267 -0.03 -36.88 4.02
C ALA A 267 1.46 -37.14 3.73
N PHE A 268 2.02 -36.45 2.72
CA PHE A 268 3.45 -36.49 2.37
C PHE A 268 4.40 -35.83 3.40
N GLN A 269 3.89 -35.16 4.43
CA GLN A 269 4.68 -34.49 5.46
C GLN A 269 4.58 -35.19 6.83
N ILE A 270 3.50 -35.92 7.08
CA ILE A 270 3.23 -36.60 8.36
C ILE A 270 3.78 -38.03 8.38
N GLU A 271 4.06 -38.63 7.22
CA GLU A 271 4.82 -39.88 7.10
C GLU A 271 6.29 -39.68 7.45
N ASP A 272 6.59 -39.65 8.75
CA ASP A 272 7.93 -39.93 9.27
C ASP A 272 8.29 -41.38 8.92
N LEU A 273 8.98 -41.54 7.77
CA LEU A 273 9.50 -42.77 7.16
C LEU A 273 10.61 -43.44 7.99
N ALA A 274 10.42 -43.53 9.30
CA ALA A 274 11.45 -43.85 10.29
C ALA A 274 10.99 -44.86 11.36
N SER A 275 10.13 -45.82 11.01
CA SER A 275 10.26 -47.21 11.51
C SER A 275 9.25 -48.19 10.91
N ASN A 276 9.76 -49.39 10.57
CA ASN A 276 9.04 -50.66 10.29
C ASN A 276 8.59 -50.93 8.84
N ALA A 277 9.21 -51.96 8.25
CA ALA A 277 8.81 -52.73 7.06
C ALA A 277 8.76 -52.03 5.67
N ASP A 278 9.87 -52.11 4.93
CA ASP A 278 10.11 -51.59 3.56
C ASP A 278 8.98 -51.75 2.53
N ARG A 279 8.15 -52.79 2.63
CA ARG A 279 7.08 -53.06 1.66
C ARG A 279 5.79 -52.29 1.97
N VAL A 280 5.42 -52.19 3.24
CA VAL A 280 4.18 -51.51 3.67
C VAL A 280 4.28 -50.01 3.40
N SER A 281 5.48 -49.45 3.53
CA SER A 281 5.75 -48.05 3.22
C SER A 281 5.63 -47.71 1.73
N ARG A 282 5.95 -48.65 0.81
CA ARG A 282 5.88 -48.38 -0.64
C ARG A 282 4.44 -48.24 -1.13
N ASP A 283 3.56 -49.13 -0.69
CA ASP A 283 2.13 -49.08 -1.04
C ASP A 283 1.46 -47.80 -0.51
N GLN A 284 1.88 -47.31 0.68
CA GLN A 284 1.34 -46.10 1.31
C GLN A 284 1.57 -44.83 0.49
N TRP A 285 2.81 -44.53 0.09
CA TRP A 285 3.07 -43.30 -0.69
C TRP A 285 2.52 -43.41 -2.13
N GLN A 286 2.40 -44.62 -2.68
CA GLN A 286 1.71 -44.83 -3.95
C GLN A 286 0.20 -44.54 -3.81
N GLU A 287 -0.45 -44.97 -2.72
CA GLU A 287 -1.84 -44.62 -2.40
C GLU A 287 -2.02 -43.10 -2.19
N THR A 288 -1.07 -42.39 -1.56
CA THR A 288 -1.18 -40.93 -1.41
C THR A 288 -1.01 -40.20 -2.76
N VAL A 289 -0.17 -40.69 -3.67
CA VAL A 289 -0.05 -40.16 -5.04
C VAL A 289 -1.36 -40.36 -5.83
N THR A 290 -1.93 -41.58 -5.84
CA THR A 290 -3.20 -41.83 -6.54
C THR A 290 -4.31 -40.95 -5.98
N ARG A 291 -4.37 -40.82 -4.65
CA ARG A 291 -5.34 -39.98 -3.94
C ARG A 291 -5.22 -38.50 -4.31
N ILE A 292 -4.02 -37.93 -4.45
CA ILE A 292 -3.86 -36.53 -4.91
C ILE A 292 -4.36 -36.37 -6.35
N VAL A 293 -3.99 -37.26 -7.27
CA VAL A 293 -4.41 -37.16 -8.68
C VAL A 293 -5.93 -37.25 -8.78
N ALA A 294 -6.55 -38.24 -8.12
CA ALA A 294 -8.00 -38.41 -8.05
C ALA A 294 -8.69 -37.19 -7.43
N LEU A 295 -8.17 -36.65 -6.31
CA LEU A 295 -8.66 -35.41 -5.70
C LEU A 295 -8.64 -34.24 -6.68
N THR A 296 -7.52 -34.01 -7.38
CA THR A 296 -7.41 -32.86 -8.29
C THR A 296 -8.39 -32.92 -9.45
N GLU A 297 -8.61 -34.12 -10.03
CA GLU A 297 -9.58 -34.28 -11.12
C GLU A 297 -11.02 -34.15 -10.62
N ALA A 298 -11.37 -34.83 -9.51
CA ALA A 298 -12.70 -34.76 -8.92
C ALA A 298 -13.08 -33.33 -8.52
N ILE A 299 -12.13 -32.55 -7.99
CA ILE A 299 -12.31 -31.13 -7.67
C ILE A 299 -12.61 -30.31 -8.94
N LEU A 300 -11.77 -30.42 -9.97
CA LEU A 300 -11.95 -29.65 -11.22
C LEU A 300 -13.28 -29.98 -11.93
N HIS A 301 -13.64 -31.26 -11.98
CA HIS A 301 -14.90 -31.69 -12.59
C HIS A 301 -16.11 -31.27 -11.76
N GLN A 302 -16.03 -31.32 -10.42
CA GLN A 302 -17.18 -31.10 -9.56
C GLN A 302 -17.43 -29.62 -9.20
N ALA A 303 -16.40 -28.76 -9.19
CA ALA A 303 -16.49 -27.38 -8.71
C ALA A 303 -17.50 -26.51 -9.46
N ILE A 304 -17.64 -26.68 -10.78
CA ILE A 304 -18.51 -25.85 -11.63
C ILE A 304 -20.00 -26.21 -11.46
N SER A 305 -20.30 -27.46 -11.09
CA SER A 305 -21.67 -28.01 -11.11
C SER A 305 -22.43 -27.88 -9.78
N GLN A 306 -21.79 -27.47 -8.68
CA GLN A 306 -22.42 -27.47 -7.35
C GLN A 306 -22.82 -26.10 -6.84
N SER A 307 -23.91 -26.05 -6.07
CA SER A 307 -24.43 -24.85 -5.41
C SER A 307 -24.07 -24.77 -3.92
N SER A 308 -23.42 -25.78 -3.35
CA SER A 308 -23.22 -25.97 -1.91
C SER A 308 -21.89 -26.68 -1.63
N ALA A 309 -21.11 -26.17 -0.68
CA ALA A 309 -19.81 -26.73 -0.32
C ALA A 309 -19.91 -28.11 0.37
N ALA A 310 -20.96 -28.35 1.17
CA ALA A 310 -21.14 -29.63 1.87
C ALA A 310 -21.58 -30.76 0.91
N ASP A 311 -22.36 -30.41 -0.13
CA ASP A 311 -22.78 -31.37 -1.15
C ASP A 311 -21.67 -31.63 -2.18
N PHE A 312 -20.83 -30.62 -2.42
CA PHE A 312 -19.56 -30.77 -3.12
C PHE A 312 -18.61 -31.74 -2.38
N GLU A 313 -18.33 -31.52 -1.09
CA GLU A 313 -17.43 -32.38 -0.30
C GLU A 313 -17.90 -33.84 -0.34
N LYS A 314 -19.19 -34.11 -0.08
CA LYS A 314 -19.77 -35.47 -0.17
C LYS A 314 -19.58 -36.13 -1.54
N ARG A 315 -19.78 -35.39 -2.63
CA ARG A 315 -19.60 -35.91 -4.00
C ARG A 315 -18.14 -36.16 -4.34
N VAL A 316 -17.22 -35.30 -3.90
CA VAL A 316 -15.77 -35.52 -4.07
C VAL A 316 -15.36 -36.80 -3.32
N PHE A 317 -15.79 -37.00 -2.08
CA PHE A 317 -15.51 -38.23 -1.34
C PHE A 317 -16.12 -39.48 -1.99
N ALA A 318 -17.37 -39.42 -2.46
CA ALA A 318 -17.99 -40.54 -3.18
C ALA A 318 -17.22 -40.91 -4.45
N VAL A 319 -16.85 -39.93 -5.28
CA VAL A 319 -16.03 -40.16 -6.49
C VAL A 319 -14.66 -40.75 -6.14
N MET A 320 -14.05 -40.34 -5.03
CA MET A 320 -12.78 -40.93 -4.55
C MET A 320 -12.94 -42.38 -4.07
N GLU A 321 -14.03 -42.71 -3.38
CA GLU A 321 -14.30 -44.08 -2.93
C GLU A 321 -14.57 -45.01 -4.12
N ASP A 322 -15.34 -44.54 -5.11
CA ASP A 322 -15.55 -45.25 -6.37
C ASP A 322 -14.22 -45.47 -7.12
N ASP A 323 -13.40 -44.43 -7.31
CA ASP A 323 -12.12 -44.49 -8.02
C ASP A 323 -11.12 -45.43 -7.31
N ARG A 324 -11.03 -45.35 -5.97
CA ARG A 324 -10.25 -46.28 -5.13
C ARG A 324 -10.69 -47.72 -5.33
N SER A 325 -12.01 -47.98 -5.29
CA SER A 325 -12.54 -49.34 -5.48
C SER A 325 -12.23 -49.89 -6.87
N SER A 326 -12.25 -49.03 -7.90
CA SER A 326 -11.95 -49.40 -9.28
C SER A 326 -10.47 -49.77 -9.48
N MET A 327 -9.54 -49.01 -8.88
CA MET A 327 -8.11 -49.32 -8.92
C MET A 327 -7.78 -50.60 -8.16
N GLN A 328 -8.41 -50.82 -6.99
CA GLN A 328 -8.18 -52.00 -6.17
C GLN A 328 -8.74 -53.29 -6.79
N MET A 329 -9.85 -53.21 -7.53
CA MET A 329 -10.39 -54.30 -8.36
C MET A 329 -9.51 -54.67 -9.56
N GLN A 330 -8.62 -53.77 -9.99
CA GLN A 330 -7.79 -53.94 -11.20
C GLN A 330 -6.32 -54.28 -10.88
N GLY A 331 -6.05 -54.70 -9.63
CA GLY A 331 -4.73 -55.02 -9.10
C GLY A 331 -3.98 -56.12 -9.86
N SER A 332 -3.18 -55.70 -10.84
CA SER A 332 -2.02 -56.47 -11.30
C SER A 332 -0.92 -56.39 -10.22
N GLY A 333 -0.03 -57.38 -10.16
CA GLY A 333 0.94 -57.53 -9.06
C GLY A 333 1.84 -56.32 -8.76
N PRO A 334 2.51 -56.29 -7.59
CA PRO A 334 3.11 -55.09 -6.99
C PRO A 334 4.21 -54.37 -7.79
N PHE A 335 4.69 -54.96 -8.89
CA PHE A 335 5.69 -54.37 -9.78
C PHE A 335 5.13 -53.96 -11.16
N SER A 336 3.80 -53.89 -11.30
CA SER A 336 3.17 -53.44 -12.55
C SER A 336 3.47 -51.97 -12.85
N THR A 337 3.99 -51.72 -14.06
CA THR A 337 4.26 -50.37 -14.58
C THR A 337 3.02 -49.67 -15.15
N GLN A 338 1.89 -50.38 -15.29
CA GLN A 338 0.64 -49.81 -15.83
C GLN A 338 0.00 -48.72 -14.94
N PRO A 339 -0.14 -48.88 -13.61
CA PRO A 339 -0.73 -47.82 -12.76
C PRO A 339 -0.05 -46.44 -12.86
N PRO A 340 1.28 -46.28 -12.72
CA PRO A 340 1.89 -44.95 -12.78
C PRO A 340 1.79 -44.31 -14.17
N VAL A 341 1.85 -45.10 -15.26
CA VAL A 341 1.68 -44.56 -16.63
C VAL A 341 0.27 -43.97 -16.82
N ARG A 342 -0.79 -44.66 -16.35
CA ARG A 342 -2.16 -44.12 -16.40
C ARG A 342 -2.35 -42.87 -15.55
N LEU A 343 -1.70 -42.79 -14.39
CA LEU A 343 -1.71 -41.56 -13.57
C LEU A 343 -1.05 -40.39 -14.31
N ILE A 344 0.08 -40.63 -15.00
CA ILE A 344 0.75 -39.61 -15.80
C ILE A 344 -0.13 -39.17 -16.97
N GLU A 345 -0.78 -40.09 -17.69
CA GLU A 345 -1.76 -39.76 -18.74
C GLU A 345 -2.93 -38.93 -18.22
N ARG A 346 -3.48 -39.29 -17.04
CA ARG A 346 -4.55 -38.55 -16.35
C ARG A 346 -4.10 -37.14 -15.95
N VAL A 347 -2.87 -36.97 -15.46
CA VAL A 347 -2.27 -35.66 -15.17
C VAL A 347 -2.07 -34.83 -16.46
N VAL A 348 -1.61 -35.44 -17.56
CA VAL A 348 -1.48 -34.76 -18.86
C VAL A 348 -2.84 -34.28 -19.38
N TYR A 349 -3.88 -35.12 -19.28
CA TYR A 349 -5.25 -34.76 -19.64
C TYR A 349 -5.81 -33.63 -18.76
N LEU A 350 -5.58 -33.70 -17.45
CA LEU A 350 -5.96 -32.67 -16.49
C LEU A 350 -5.35 -31.31 -16.84
N LEU A 351 -4.05 -31.29 -17.15
CA LEU A 351 -3.31 -30.06 -17.48
C LEU A 351 -3.69 -29.48 -18.85
N ARG A 352 -3.93 -30.33 -19.87
CA ARG A 352 -4.24 -29.88 -21.24
C ARG A 352 -5.72 -29.52 -21.46
N ALA A 353 -6.65 -30.23 -20.82
CA ALA A 353 -8.09 -30.07 -21.07
C ALA A 353 -8.87 -29.50 -19.88
N GLN A 354 -8.75 -30.12 -18.69
CA GLN A 354 -9.59 -29.76 -17.53
C GLN A 354 -9.23 -28.40 -16.94
N LEU A 355 -7.94 -28.10 -16.73
CA LEU A 355 -7.49 -26.83 -16.18
C LEU A 355 -7.92 -25.64 -17.07
N PRO A 356 -7.67 -25.60 -18.39
CA PRO A 356 -8.12 -24.48 -19.23
C PRO A 356 -9.64 -24.34 -19.29
N ALA A 357 -10.38 -25.45 -19.40
CA ALA A 357 -11.85 -25.43 -19.38
C ALA A 357 -12.42 -24.86 -18.07
N HIS A 358 -11.80 -25.20 -16.93
CA HIS A 358 -12.15 -24.64 -15.64
C HIS A 358 -11.87 -23.13 -15.55
N THR A 359 -10.68 -22.67 -15.99
CA THR A 359 -10.36 -21.23 -16.01
C THR A 359 -11.31 -20.41 -16.88
N ALA A 360 -11.66 -20.91 -18.07
CA ALA A 360 -12.61 -20.27 -18.97
C ALA A 360 -14.00 -20.16 -18.33
N SER A 361 -14.51 -21.26 -17.77
CA SER A 361 -15.81 -21.32 -17.08
C SER A 361 -15.87 -20.39 -15.88
N MET A 362 -14.79 -20.34 -15.08
CA MET A 362 -14.69 -19.46 -13.92
C MET A 362 -14.66 -17.98 -14.33
N SER A 363 -13.92 -17.63 -15.39
CA SER A 363 -13.89 -16.26 -15.90
C SER A 363 -15.29 -15.79 -16.36
N ALA A 364 -16.05 -16.65 -17.04
CA ALA A 364 -17.43 -16.37 -17.44
C ALA A 364 -18.37 -16.22 -16.23
N PHE A 365 -18.21 -17.06 -15.21
CA PHE A 365 -18.97 -16.97 -13.95
C PHE A 365 -18.71 -15.64 -13.21
N VAL A 366 -17.45 -15.20 -13.14
CA VAL A 366 -17.05 -13.92 -12.55
C VAL A 366 -17.58 -12.73 -13.36
N VAL A 367 -17.60 -12.79 -14.70
CA VAL A 367 -18.19 -11.75 -15.54
C VAL A 367 -19.71 -11.63 -15.34
N LEU A 368 -20.40 -12.75 -15.10
CA LEU A 368 -21.86 -12.79 -14.91
C LEU A 368 -22.32 -12.31 -13.52
N HIS A 369 -21.60 -12.70 -12.46
CA HIS A 369 -21.98 -12.44 -11.07
C HIS A 369 -21.17 -11.31 -10.37
N GLY A 370 -19.99 -10.96 -10.90
CA GLY A 370 -19.12 -9.91 -10.38
C GLY A 370 -19.61 -8.49 -10.69
N ARG A 371 -18.75 -7.50 -10.40
CA ARG A 371 -19.02 -6.07 -10.60
C ARG A 371 -19.37 -5.74 -12.06
N PRO A 372 -20.33 -4.82 -12.30
CA PRO A 372 -20.66 -4.38 -13.65
C PRO A 372 -19.46 -3.74 -14.35
N SER A 373 -19.45 -3.80 -15.68
CA SER A 373 -18.34 -3.30 -16.50
C SER A 373 -17.99 -1.83 -16.22
N ARG A 374 -16.75 -1.45 -16.51
CA ARG A 374 -16.25 -0.07 -16.28
C ARG A 374 -17.14 0.97 -16.96
N VAL A 375 -17.63 0.70 -18.17
CA VAL A 375 -18.57 1.58 -18.90
C VAL A 375 -19.84 1.81 -18.08
N THR A 376 -20.51 0.75 -17.62
CA THR A 376 -21.73 0.82 -16.81
C THR A 376 -21.51 1.53 -15.47
N ARG A 377 -20.31 1.45 -14.89
CA ARG A 377 -19.98 2.12 -13.63
C ARG A 377 -19.66 3.62 -13.80
N TYR A 378 -18.95 3.98 -14.87
CA TYR A 378 -18.38 5.32 -15.04
C TYR A 378 -19.17 6.24 -15.98
N TRP A 379 -20.23 5.77 -16.67
CA TRP A 379 -21.02 6.65 -17.55
C TRP A 379 -21.66 7.83 -16.81
N ILE A 380 -22.12 7.67 -15.56
CA ILE A 380 -22.70 8.78 -14.78
C ILE A 380 -21.61 9.82 -14.43
N PRO A 381 -20.47 9.47 -13.80
CA PRO A 381 -19.36 10.41 -13.63
C PRO A 381 -18.84 11.01 -14.94
N ALA A 382 -18.76 10.23 -16.04
CA ALA A 382 -18.23 10.71 -17.32
C ALA A 382 -19.19 11.71 -17.99
N SER A 383 -20.49 11.42 -18.05
CA SER A 383 -21.50 12.37 -18.56
C SER A 383 -21.58 13.63 -17.69
N LEU A 384 -21.54 13.49 -16.36
CA LEU A 384 -21.47 14.64 -15.46
C LEU A 384 -20.16 15.44 -15.65
N ALA A 385 -19.03 14.78 -15.87
CA ALA A 385 -17.75 15.43 -16.14
C ALA A 385 -17.73 16.15 -17.49
N VAL A 386 -18.32 15.58 -18.54
CA VAL A 386 -18.48 16.21 -19.86
C VAL A 386 -19.41 17.43 -19.78
N LEU A 387 -20.56 17.29 -19.10
CA LEU A 387 -21.48 18.41 -18.88
C LEU A 387 -20.85 19.51 -18.03
N SER A 388 -20.19 19.15 -16.92
CA SER A 388 -19.49 20.07 -16.04
C SER A 388 -18.30 20.74 -16.73
N SER A 389 -17.54 20.01 -17.54
CA SER A 389 -16.46 20.57 -18.37
C SER A 389 -17.02 21.56 -19.38
N SER A 390 -18.11 21.23 -20.10
CA SER A 390 -18.75 22.17 -21.02
C SER A 390 -19.30 23.42 -20.33
N LEU A 391 -19.87 23.29 -19.13
CA LEU A 391 -20.36 24.43 -18.34
C LEU A 391 -19.21 25.28 -17.81
N SER A 392 -18.15 24.63 -17.29
CA SER A 392 -16.96 25.30 -16.75
C SER A 392 -16.20 26.01 -17.85
N LEU A 393 -15.98 25.39 -19.00
CA LEU A 393 -15.33 26.01 -20.17
C LEU A 393 -16.13 27.21 -20.67
N ARG A 394 -17.47 27.13 -20.72
CA ARG A 394 -18.32 28.29 -21.06
C ARG A 394 -18.23 29.40 -20.02
N PHE A 395 -18.23 29.07 -18.73
CA PHE A 395 -18.10 30.05 -17.65
C PHE A 395 -16.72 30.74 -17.70
N ILE A 396 -15.64 29.97 -17.85
CA ILE A 396 -14.27 30.47 -17.98
C ILE A 396 -14.15 31.35 -19.23
N ALA A 397 -14.62 30.88 -20.40
CA ALA A 397 -14.57 31.63 -21.65
C ALA A 397 -15.37 32.95 -21.61
N HIS A 398 -16.47 33.00 -20.86
CA HIS A 398 -17.28 34.21 -20.69
C HIS A 398 -16.75 35.16 -19.58
N ARG A 399 -15.75 34.72 -18.80
CA ARG A 399 -15.20 35.46 -17.64
C ARG A 399 -13.69 35.60 -17.68
N GLN A 400 -13.05 35.42 -18.84
CA GLN A 400 -11.59 35.43 -18.99
C GLN A 400 -10.96 36.71 -18.44
N ASP A 401 -11.51 37.88 -18.78
CA ASP A 401 -11.02 39.18 -18.33
C ASP A 401 -11.09 39.32 -16.80
N GLN A 402 -12.17 38.81 -16.18
CA GLN A 402 -12.32 38.83 -14.74
C GLN A 402 -11.37 37.84 -14.06
N ILE A 403 -11.15 36.65 -14.62
CA ILE A 403 -10.18 35.70 -14.08
C ILE A 403 -8.76 36.26 -14.19
N LEU A 404 -8.42 36.96 -15.28
CA LEU A 404 -7.15 37.63 -15.46
C LEU A 404 -6.95 38.75 -14.43
N GLN A 405 -7.97 39.58 -14.22
CA GLN A 405 -7.99 40.62 -13.17
C GLN A 405 -7.79 40.00 -11.78
N TRP A 406 -8.56 38.99 -11.40
CA TRP A 406 -8.41 38.33 -10.10
C TRP A 406 -7.02 37.70 -9.90
N ILE A 407 -6.41 37.12 -10.95
CA ILE A 407 -5.03 36.61 -10.88
C ILE A 407 -4.03 37.76 -10.70
N MET A 408 -4.21 38.87 -11.42
CA MET A 408 -3.37 40.06 -11.31
C MET A 408 -3.50 40.73 -9.94
N ASP A 409 -4.72 40.83 -9.41
CA ASP A 409 -5.04 41.40 -8.09
C ASP A 409 -4.54 40.52 -6.95
N ILE A 410 -4.61 39.19 -7.08
CA ILE A 410 -3.97 38.25 -6.14
C ILE A 410 -2.45 38.37 -6.22
N GLY A 411 -1.90 38.51 -7.43
CA GLY A 411 -0.46 38.72 -7.66
C GLY A 411 0.06 39.99 -7.00
N SER A 412 -0.60 41.14 -7.26
CA SER A 412 -0.27 42.41 -6.62
C SER A 412 -0.46 42.33 -5.11
N THR A 413 -1.57 41.79 -4.60
CA THR A 413 -1.81 41.62 -3.16
C THR A 413 -0.71 40.79 -2.48
N ILE A 414 -0.20 39.72 -3.13
CA ILE A 414 0.92 38.92 -2.58
C ILE A 414 2.23 39.73 -2.58
N VAL A 415 2.51 40.48 -3.65
CA VAL A 415 3.70 41.34 -3.76
C VAL A 415 3.64 42.50 -2.74
N ASP A 416 2.50 43.15 -2.60
CA ASP A 416 2.25 44.25 -1.66
C ASP A 416 2.27 43.75 -0.21
N PHE A 417 1.74 42.54 0.06
CA PHE A 417 1.84 41.92 1.37
C PHE A 417 3.29 41.58 1.72
N GLY A 418 4.02 40.92 0.81
CA GLY A 418 5.44 40.61 1.00
C GLY A 418 6.29 41.88 1.16
N GLY A 419 6.06 42.89 0.33
CA GLY A 419 6.73 44.18 0.37
C GLY A 419 6.52 44.91 1.71
N ASN A 420 5.26 45.18 2.06
CA ASN A 420 4.93 46.03 3.20
C ASN A 420 5.06 45.33 4.56
N TRP A 421 4.84 44.01 4.65
CA TRP A 421 4.79 43.28 5.92
C TRP A 421 5.98 42.35 6.17
N VAL A 422 6.83 42.10 5.17
CA VAL A 422 8.04 41.26 5.33
C VAL A 422 9.30 42.02 4.92
N VAL A 423 9.39 42.53 3.68
CA VAL A 423 10.61 43.17 3.17
C VAL A 423 10.89 44.51 3.84
N GLU A 424 9.90 45.40 3.94
CA GLU A 424 10.08 46.73 4.52
C GLU A 424 10.38 46.70 6.03
N PRO A 425 9.73 45.84 6.86
CA PRO A 425 10.14 45.64 8.25
C PRO A 425 11.54 45.04 8.39
N ILE A 426 11.93 44.06 7.55
CA ILE A 426 13.31 43.53 7.53
C ILE A 426 14.31 44.62 7.14
N ARG A 427 13.97 45.48 6.17
CA ARG A 427 14.83 46.59 5.73
C ARG A 427 14.99 47.65 6.82
N LYS A 428 13.93 47.96 7.58
CA LYS A 428 13.99 48.84 8.75
C LYS A 428 14.81 48.22 9.88
N LEU A 429 14.62 46.94 10.17
CA LEU A 429 15.38 46.19 11.17
C LEU A 429 16.88 46.12 10.80
N ILE A 430 17.21 45.77 9.55
CA ILE A 430 18.62 45.77 9.09
C ILE A 430 19.20 47.18 9.05
N GLY A 431 18.40 48.21 8.75
CA GLY A 431 18.80 49.60 8.82
C GLY A 431 19.13 50.06 10.24
N THR A 432 18.36 49.60 11.23
CA THR A 432 18.54 49.85 12.66
C THR A 432 19.72 49.09 13.26
N ILE A 433 20.00 47.86 12.79
CA ILE A 433 21.15 47.06 13.25
C ILE A 433 22.46 47.45 12.53
N ARG A 434 22.40 47.88 11.26
CA ARG A 434 23.58 48.21 10.43
C ARG A 434 23.99 49.69 10.50
N HIS A 435 23.18 50.57 11.08
CA HIS A 435 23.68 51.89 11.49
C HIS A 435 24.54 51.73 12.74
N ASP A 436 25.85 51.61 12.52
CA ASP A 436 26.85 51.57 13.58
C ASP A 436 26.72 52.82 14.47
N GLU A 437 26.62 52.60 15.79
CA GLU A 437 26.38 53.59 16.86
C GLU A 437 27.38 54.76 16.89
N LYS A 438 28.41 54.71 16.05
CA LYS A 438 29.60 55.56 16.09
C LYS A 438 29.67 56.63 14.99
N SER A 439 28.74 56.63 14.02
CA SER A 439 29.04 57.20 12.69
C SER A 439 28.52 58.61 12.38
N GLU A 440 27.53 59.15 13.10
CA GLU A 440 27.02 60.52 12.81
C GLU A 440 26.65 61.31 14.08
N ILE A 441 25.56 60.93 14.76
CA ILE A 441 25.07 61.66 15.95
C ILE A 441 26.06 61.55 17.13
N ALA A 442 26.67 60.37 17.30
CA ALA A 442 27.72 60.16 18.29
C ALA A 442 29.02 60.91 17.97
N ILE A 443 29.28 61.33 16.71
CA ILE A 443 30.50 62.09 16.38
C ILE A 443 30.33 63.56 16.78
N MET A 444 29.17 64.16 16.53
CA MET A 444 28.89 65.53 16.99
C MET A 444 28.83 65.59 18.52
N SER A 445 28.13 64.65 19.18
CA SER A 445 28.08 64.63 20.64
C SER A 445 29.43 64.29 21.25
N LYS A 446 30.19 63.31 20.74
CA LYS A 446 31.53 62.98 21.27
C LYS A 446 32.54 64.11 21.06
N ASN A 447 32.50 64.82 19.94
CA ASN A 447 33.40 65.97 19.73
C ASN A 447 33.01 67.15 20.63
N SER A 448 31.71 67.41 20.83
CA SER A 448 31.20 68.35 21.86
C SER A 448 31.67 67.93 23.25
N LEU A 449 31.45 66.67 23.64
CA LEU A 449 31.77 66.13 24.96
C LEU A 449 33.28 66.08 25.24
N VAL A 450 34.11 65.81 24.23
CA VAL A 450 35.57 65.86 24.33
C VAL A 450 36.05 67.31 24.43
N ALA A 451 35.46 68.24 23.68
CA ALA A 451 35.76 69.67 23.81
C ALA A 451 35.34 70.21 25.19
N ASP A 452 34.16 69.86 25.68
CA ASP A 452 33.64 70.28 26.98
C ASP A 452 34.37 69.60 28.15
N ARG A 453 34.72 68.32 28.06
CA ARG A 453 35.60 67.66 29.05
C ARG A 453 36.99 68.29 29.06
N ALA A 454 37.55 68.65 27.89
CA ALA A 454 38.81 69.37 27.81
C ALA A 454 38.71 70.84 28.24
N SER A 455 37.53 71.46 28.17
CA SER A 455 37.24 72.78 28.78
C SER A 455 37.23 72.66 30.31
N LEU A 456 36.53 71.65 30.83
CA LEU A 456 36.42 71.37 32.25
C LEU A 456 37.77 70.97 32.86
N GLU A 457 38.55 70.13 32.19
CA GLU A 457 39.93 69.78 32.57
C GLU A 457 40.80 71.04 32.73
N ARG A 458 40.80 71.94 31.74
CA ARG A 458 41.53 73.21 31.83
C ARG A 458 41.01 74.10 32.96
N MET A 459 39.69 74.29 33.05
CA MET A 459 39.08 75.18 34.05
C MET A 459 39.31 74.72 35.50
N VAL A 460 39.35 73.39 35.74
CA VAL A 460 39.67 72.82 37.05
C VAL A 460 41.17 72.93 37.35
N ILE A 461 42.05 72.67 36.38
CA ILE A 461 43.50 72.85 36.55
C ILE A 461 43.84 74.32 36.86
N ASP A 462 43.24 75.27 36.14
CA ASP A 462 43.41 76.71 36.39
C ASP A 462 42.85 77.13 37.76
N PHE A 463 41.71 76.56 38.20
CA PHE A 463 41.14 76.80 39.53
C PHE A 463 42.05 76.32 40.67
N VAL A 464 42.70 75.16 40.52
CA VAL A 464 43.63 74.62 41.51
C VAL A 464 44.95 75.40 41.51
N ARG A 465 45.44 75.79 40.32
CA ARG A 465 46.71 76.51 40.16
C ARG A 465 46.68 77.93 40.74
N ASP A 466 45.55 78.62 40.65
CA ASP A 466 45.37 79.98 41.18
C ASP A 466 45.25 80.02 42.73
N ARG A 467 45.18 78.86 43.41
CA ARG A 467 44.91 78.75 44.87
C ARG A 467 45.87 77.79 45.60
N PRO A 468 47.16 78.13 45.79
CA PRO A 468 48.09 77.31 46.58
C PRO A 468 47.71 77.22 48.07
N ASP A 469 47.00 78.22 48.61
CA ASP A 469 46.72 78.34 50.05
C ASP A 469 45.69 77.34 50.61
N LEU A 470 44.99 76.62 49.74
CA LEU A 470 44.10 75.51 50.14
C LEU A 470 44.87 74.19 50.35
N SER A 471 46.11 74.12 49.87
CA SER A 471 47.02 72.97 50.02
C SER A 471 47.92 73.12 51.25
N GLN A 472 47.33 73.15 52.45
CA GLN A 472 48.11 73.01 53.68
C GLN A 472 48.67 71.58 53.80
N GLY A 473 49.88 71.38 53.29
CA GLY A 473 50.65 70.14 53.35
C GLY A 473 51.04 69.65 51.96
N GLN A 474 52.36 69.58 51.71
CA GLN A 474 53.07 68.97 50.56
C GLN A 474 52.27 68.64 49.29
N LEU A 475 52.60 69.32 48.19
CA LEU A 475 53.27 68.73 47.01
C LEU A 475 53.71 69.87 46.05
N PRO A 476 54.93 69.83 45.48
CA PRO A 476 55.40 70.84 44.52
C PRO A 476 54.76 70.67 43.13
N ALA A 477 54.89 71.69 42.29
CA ALA A 477 54.06 71.94 41.11
C ALA A 477 54.28 71.03 39.87
N GLU A 478 54.66 69.76 40.03
CA GLU A 478 54.85 68.82 38.90
C GLU A 478 53.66 67.88 38.64
N ASP A 479 52.81 67.57 39.63
CA ASP A 479 51.71 66.58 39.52
C ASP A 479 50.44 67.05 38.79
N THR A 480 50.57 67.97 37.82
CA THR A 480 49.43 68.45 37.01
C THR A 480 48.75 67.34 36.21
N THR A 481 49.49 66.30 35.82
CA THR A 481 48.96 65.14 35.10
C THR A 481 48.16 64.17 35.96
N ALA A 482 48.47 64.07 37.26
CA ALA A 482 47.70 63.25 38.20
C ALA A 482 46.32 63.87 38.45
N ILE A 483 46.27 65.20 38.63
CA ILE A 483 45.02 65.97 38.77
C ILE A 483 44.21 65.90 37.48
N ALA A 484 44.84 66.03 36.31
CA ALA A 484 44.17 65.86 35.01
C ALA A 484 43.53 64.47 34.84
N ASN A 485 44.14 63.41 35.37
CA ASN A 485 43.60 62.06 35.32
C ASN A 485 42.46 61.86 36.33
N ALA A 486 42.57 62.37 37.56
CA ALA A 486 41.48 62.36 38.54
C ALA A 486 40.23 63.12 38.02
N VAL A 487 40.42 64.23 37.31
CA VAL A 487 39.33 64.99 36.66
C VAL A 487 38.73 64.23 35.47
N LYS A 488 39.51 63.41 34.75
CA LYS A 488 39.00 62.49 33.71
C LYS A 488 38.19 61.33 34.29
N GLU A 489 38.54 60.88 35.49
CA GLU A 489 37.77 59.90 36.28
C GLU A 489 36.53 60.53 36.95
N GLY A 490 36.47 61.87 37.02
CA GLY A 490 35.31 62.65 37.44
C GLY A 490 35.34 63.14 38.89
N ASP A 491 36.46 63.01 39.60
CA ASP A 491 36.60 63.51 40.96
C ASP A 491 36.80 65.03 40.98
N LEU A 492 35.76 65.75 41.39
CA LEU A 492 35.72 67.21 41.51
C LEU A 492 35.74 67.68 42.97
N THR A 493 36.12 66.81 43.91
CA THR A 493 36.12 67.09 45.36
C THR A 493 36.84 68.38 45.75
N PRO A 494 38.00 68.77 45.18
CA PRO A 494 38.67 70.04 45.53
C PRO A 494 37.83 71.28 45.17
N VAL A 495 37.14 71.26 44.03
CA VAL A 495 36.32 72.39 43.55
C VAL A 495 35.00 72.46 44.33
N LEU A 496 34.36 71.32 44.58
CA LEU A 496 33.14 71.22 45.39
C LEU A 496 33.36 71.70 46.83
N LYS A 497 34.49 71.34 47.45
CA LYS A 497 34.84 71.78 48.82
C LYS A 497 35.11 73.29 48.90
N ALA A 498 35.66 73.87 47.84
CA ALA A 498 35.84 75.32 47.74
C ALA A 498 34.50 76.05 47.52
N TYR A 499 33.64 75.52 46.65
CA TYR A 499 32.26 76.02 46.47
C TYR A 499 31.48 76.01 47.79
N GLU A 500 31.46 74.89 48.50
CA GLU A 500 30.74 74.75 49.78
C GLU A 500 31.25 75.73 50.85
N ARG A 501 32.57 75.99 50.90
CA ARG A 501 33.15 76.96 51.84
C ARG A 501 32.76 78.39 51.49
N ASP A 502 32.92 78.78 50.22
CA ASP A 502 32.73 80.17 49.79
C ASP A 502 31.22 80.51 49.65
N LEU A 503 30.33 79.52 49.57
CA LEU A 503 28.87 79.66 49.65
C LEU A 503 28.36 79.99 51.06
N ARG A 504 29.13 79.73 52.13
CA ARG A 504 28.78 80.15 53.50
C ARG A 504 28.89 81.68 53.72
N THR A 505 29.60 82.41 52.86
CA THR A 505 29.73 83.88 52.92
C THR A 505 29.53 84.51 51.52
N PRO A 506 28.31 84.41 50.96
CA PRO A 506 28.07 84.56 49.52
C PRO A 506 28.50 85.91 48.94
N PHE A 507 28.30 87.00 49.68
CA PHE A 507 28.66 88.35 49.21
C PHE A 507 30.18 88.57 49.11
N VAL A 508 30.99 87.95 49.97
CA VAL A 508 32.46 88.09 49.93
C VAL A 508 33.07 87.15 48.89
N GLY A 509 32.58 85.90 48.81
CA GLY A 509 33.03 84.91 47.82
C GLY A 509 32.70 85.31 46.37
N THR A 510 31.62 86.05 46.15
CA THR A 510 31.25 86.58 44.82
C THR A 510 32.15 87.74 44.39
N VAL A 511 32.43 88.70 45.29
CA VAL A 511 33.26 89.88 44.98
C VAL A 511 34.73 89.50 44.73
N ARG A 512 35.22 88.41 45.34
CA ARG A 512 36.55 87.85 45.06
C ARG A 512 36.61 87.01 43.77
N GLY A 513 35.48 86.74 43.12
CA GLY A 513 35.35 86.02 41.84
C GLY A 513 35.33 84.49 41.93
N ASP A 514 35.74 83.92 43.06
CA ASP A 514 35.95 82.48 43.22
C ASP A 514 34.66 81.64 43.18
N LEU A 515 33.59 82.12 43.83
CA LEU A 515 32.29 81.42 43.88
C LEU A 515 31.67 81.33 42.47
N VAL A 516 31.84 82.38 41.65
CA VAL A 516 31.35 82.44 40.27
C VAL A 516 32.11 81.44 39.40
N ARG A 517 33.43 81.32 39.55
CA ARG A 517 34.24 80.35 38.79
C ARG A 517 33.85 78.91 39.12
N ALA A 518 33.65 78.57 40.40
CA ALA A 518 33.20 77.24 40.80
C ALA A 518 31.78 76.90 40.29
N LEU A 519 30.86 77.87 40.31
CA LEU A 519 29.50 77.71 39.78
C LEU A 519 29.49 77.55 38.25
N LEU A 520 30.39 78.24 37.52
CA LEU A 520 30.58 78.04 36.08
C LEU A 520 31.11 76.64 35.73
N ILE A 521 32.08 76.10 36.50
CA ILE A 521 32.55 74.71 36.37
C ILE A 521 31.37 73.74 36.55
N GLN A 522 30.51 73.98 37.56
CA GLN A 522 29.36 73.12 37.84
C GLN A 522 28.30 73.18 36.73
N ILE A 523 28.08 74.34 36.09
CA ILE A 523 27.21 74.48 34.91
C ILE A 523 27.80 73.74 33.69
N GLN A 524 29.12 73.77 33.47
CA GLN A 524 29.74 72.97 32.41
C GLN A 524 29.64 71.47 32.69
N LYS A 525 29.78 71.05 33.96
CA LYS A 525 29.59 69.66 34.37
C LYS A 525 28.16 69.18 34.12
N THR A 526 27.15 69.96 34.48
CA THR A 526 25.74 69.57 34.21
C THR A 526 25.42 69.56 32.71
N LYS A 527 26.02 70.43 31.88
CA LYS A 527 25.91 70.35 30.41
C LYS A 527 26.44 69.00 29.89
N VAL A 528 27.65 68.60 30.30
CA VAL A 528 28.27 67.31 29.93
C VAL A 528 27.41 66.12 30.38
N ASP A 529 26.91 66.13 31.61
CA ASP A 529 26.12 65.02 32.15
C ASP A 529 24.73 64.93 31.48
N VAL A 530 24.14 66.06 31.11
CA VAL A 530 22.91 66.12 30.29
C VAL A 530 23.15 65.63 28.86
N GLU A 531 24.26 65.99 28.21
CA GLU A 531 24.61 65.48 26.87
C GLU A 531 24.81 63.95 26.87
N ILE A 532 25.44 63.38 27.91
CA ILE A 532 25.56 61.92 28.09
C ILE A 532 24.18 61.28 28.32
N ALA A 533 23.34 61.86 29.18
CA ALA A 533 22.01 61.34 29.47
C ALA A 533 21.11 61.34 28.22
N ILE A 534 21.12 62.42 27.43
CA ILE A 534 20.39 62.52 26.16
C ILE A 534 20.89 61.46 25.16
N SER A 535 22.21 61.24 25.07
CA SER A 535 22.78 60.19 24.23
C SER A 535 22.33 58.78 24.69
N GLY A 536 22.24 58.54 26.00
CA GLY A 536 21.73 57.30 26.57
C GLY A 536 20.24 57.06 26.29
N ILE A 537 19.42 58.13 26.36
CA ILE A 537 17.99 58.07 26.01
C ILE A 537 17.80 57.69 24.54
N ASN A 538 18.60 58.25 23.63
CA ASN A 538 18.53 57.88 22.20
C ASN A 538 18.87 56.40 21.96
N ALA A 539 19.88 55.85 22.65
CA ALA A 539 20.20 54.42 22.57
C ALA A 539 19.07 53.54 23.13
N LEU A 540 18.40 53.99 24.20
CA LEU A 540 17.27 53.29 24.81
C LEU A 540 16.04 53.30 23.88
N LEU A 541 15.72 54.45 23.27
CA LEU A 541 14.68 54.56 22.24
C LEU A 541 14.98 53.66 21.02
N LYS A 542 16.25 53.56 20.61
CA LYS A 542 16.65 52.71 19.47
C LYS A 542 16.56 51.21 19.79
N SER A 543 16.88 50.79 21.01
CA SER A 543 16.67 49.40 21.43
C SER A 543 15.18 49.04 21.54
N GLN A 544 14.32 49.98 21.96
CA GLN A 544 12.86 49.80 21.90
C GLN A 544 12.34 49.74 20.46
N GLU A 545 12.83 50.59 19.54
CA GLU A 545 12.48 50.55 18.12
C GLU A 545 12.79 49.17 17.50
N LEU A 546 13.93 48.57 17.86
CA LEU A 546 14.31 47.22 17.44
C LEU A 546 13.35 46.14 17.97
N VAL A 547 12.94 46.22 19.25
CA VAL A 547 11.94 45.31 19.83
C VAL A 547 10.57 45.47 19.15
N PHE A 548 10.11 46.71 18.93
CA PHE A 548 8.87 46.97 18.19
C PHE A 548 8.96 46.47 16.74
N GLY A 549 10.13 46.57 16.10
CA GLY A 549 10.38 46.00 14.77
C GLY A 549 10.22 44.47 14.73
N PHE A 550 10.78 43.73 15.68
CA PHE A 550 10.61 42.28 15.78
C PHE A 550 9.16 41.86 16.10
N VAL A 551 8.48 42.60 16.98
CA VAL A 551 7.06 42.36 17.29
C VAL A 551 6.18 42.62 16.06
N GLY A 552 6.45 43.67 15.29
CA GLY A 552 5.74 43.96 14.04
C GLY A 552 5.98 42.96 12.91
N LEU A 553 7.16 42.34 12.86
CA LEU A 553 7.54 41.30 11.89
C LEU A 553 6.80 39.97 12.12
N THR A 554 6.54 39.63 13.39
CA THR A 554 6.07 38.29 13.80
C THR A 554 4.73 37.88 13.16
N PRO A 555 3.68 38.74 13.10
CA PRO A 555 2.42 38.41 12.42
C PRO A 555 2.59 38.07 10.93
N GLY A 556 3.43 38.81 10.19
CA GLY A 556 3.66 38.60 8.76
C GLY A 556 4.26 37.22 8.47
N ILE A 557 5.28 36.82 9.24
CA ILE A 557 5.91 35.51 9.14
C ILE A 557 4.92 34.38 9.51
N LEU A 558 4.15 34.56 10.59
CA LEU A 558 3.15 33.57 11.03
C LEU A 558 2.09 33.31 9.95
N VAL A 559 1.57 34.37 9.34
CA VAL A 559 0.57 34.28 8.25
C VAL A 559 1.18 33.61 7.01
N SER A 560 2.38 34.03 6.60
CA SER A 560 3.07 33.43 5.44
C SER A 560 3.36 31.93 5.64
N TYR A 561 3.84 31.53 6.82
CA TYR A 561 4.09 30.12 7.15
C TYR A 561 2.78 29.30 7.19
N SER A 562 1.72 29.86 7.76
CA SER A 562 0.41 29.21 7.83
C SER A 562 -0.21 29.01 6.45
N ALA A 563 -0.12 30.02 5.57
CA ALA A 563 -0.58 29.94 4.18
C ALA A 563 0.19 28.87 3.39
N LEU A 564 1.53 28.84 3.50
CA LEU A 564 2.37 27.84 2.86
C LEU A 564 2.05 26.42 3.35
N ARG A 565 1.89 26.23 4.67
CA ARG A 565 1.53 24.95 5.27
C ARG A 565 0.13 24.48 4.86
N TRP A 566 -0.83 25.40 4.74
CA TRP A 566 -2.17 25.10 4.23
C TRP A 566 -2.13 24.63 2.77
N LEU A 567 -1.41 25.36 1.91
CA LEU A 567 -1.24 25.03 0.50
C LEU A 567 -0.61 23.64 0.31
N ILE A 568 0.49 23.34 1.02
CA ILE A 568 1.12 22.00 1.02
C ILE A 568 0.15 20.93 1.56
N GLY A 569 -0.64 21.26 2.59
CA GLY A 569 -1.62 20.36 3.19
C GLY A 569 -2.72 19.92 2.22
N LEU A 570 -3.22 20.81 1.36
CA LEU A 570 -4.24 20.50 0.35
C LEU A 570 -3.78 19.43 -0.64
N PHE A 571 -2.51 19.45 -1.07
CA PHE A 571 -1.93 18.43 -1.94
C PHE A 571 -1.52 17.17 -1.17
N GLY A 572 -1.04 17.30 0.07
CA GLY A 572 -0.52 16.18 0.88
C GLY A 572 -1.57 15.22 1.44
N ASN A 573 -2.76 15.70 1.80
CA ASN A 573 -3.74 14.96 2.61
C ASN A 573 -4.21 13.62 1.98
N ARG A 574 -4.16 13.51 0.64
CA ARG A 574 -4.54 12.28 -0.08
C ARG A 574 -3.64 11.08 0.25
N ARG A 575 -2.36 11.29 0.57
CA ARG A 575 -1.41 10.21 0.90
C ARG A 575 -1.68 9.60 2.27
N GLY A 576 -2.03 10.42 3.27
CA GLY A 576 -2.40 9.94 4.61
C GLY A 576 -3.67 9.07 4.60
N LEU A 577 -4.72 9.54 3.92
CA LEU A 577 -5.96 8.80 3.71
C LEU A 577 -5.77 7.44 3.02
N GLN A 578 -4.82 7.33 2.07
CA GLN A 578 -4.49 6.05 1.45
C GLN A 578 -3.77 5.09 2.42
N ARG A 579 -2.80 5.57 3.21
CA ARG A 579 -2.13 4.76 4.25
C ARG A 579 -3.13 4.20 5.27
N GLY A 580 -4.01 5.05 5.80
CA GLY A 580 -5.06 4.62 6.73
C GLY A 580 -6.00 3.56 6.11
N LYS A 581 -6.41 3.72 4.84
CA LYS A 581 -7.20 2.70 4.13
C LYS A 581 -6.48 1.35 4.01
N LYS A 582 -5.17 1.34 3.76
CA LYS A 582 -4.36 0.10 3.71
C LYS A 582 -4.25 -0.57 5.09
N GLN A 583 -3.93 0.19 6.15
CA GLN A 583 -3.92 -0.32 7.52
C GLN A 583 -5.28 -0.88 7.96
N HIS A 584 -6.38 -0.19 7.63
CA HIS A 584 -7.73 -0.70 7.86
C HIS A 584 -8.09 -1.94 7.02
N ALA A 585 -7.45 -2.18 5.88
CA ALA A 585 -7.62 -3.42 5.12
C ALA A 585 -6.91 -4.59 5.84
N LEU A 586 -5.65 -4.41 6.23
CA LEU A 586 -4.88 -5.40 6.98
C LEU A 586 -5.54 -5.78 8.32
N ARG A 587 -5.95 -4.78 9.13
CA ARG A 587 -6.67 -5.03 10.40
C ARG A 587 -8.01 -5.75 10.21
N ARG A 588 -8.65 -5.63 9.04
CA ARG A 588 -9.87 -6.39 8.70
C ARG A 588 -9.54 -7.84 8.34
N GLY A 589 -8.47 -8.10 7.57
CA GLY A 589 -7.98 -9.44 7.28
C GLY A 589 -7.59 -10.19 8.55
N LEU A 590 -6.79 -9.57 9.42
CA LEU A 590 -6.39 -10.18 10.69
C LEU A 590 -7.60 -10.54 11.57
N ARG A 591 -8.60 -9.65 11.65
CA ARG A 591 -9.87 -9.93 12.36
C ARG A 591 -10.70 -11.03 11.69
N ASN A 592 -10.64 -11.19 10.36
CA ASN A 592 -11.28 -12.30 9.68
C ASN A 592 -10.59 -13.63 10.03
N VAL A 593 -9.25 -13.66 10.05
CA VAL A 593 -8.44 -14.80 10.52
C VAL A 593 -8.79 -15.16 11.96
N THR A 594 -8.80 -14.20 12.89
CA THR A 594 -9.24 -14.47 14.28
C THR A 594 -10.63 -15.09 14.31
N ARG A 595 -11.57 -14.58 13.49
CA ARG A 595 -12.94 -15.07 13.44
C ARG A 595 -13.02 -16.51 12.92
N ILE A 596 -12.21 -16.87 11.92
CA ILE A 596 -12.13 -18.24 11.38
C ILE A 596 -11.56 -19.19 12.43
N LEU A 597 -10.47 -18.81 13.11
CA LEU A 597 -9.91 -19.60 14.21
C LEU A 597 -10.90 -19.80 15.36
N THR A 598 -11.68 -18.77 15.70
CA THR A 598 -12.71 -18.90 16.75
C THR A 598 -13.93 -19.73 16.32
N SER A 599 -14.24 -19.83 15.02
CA SER A 599 -15.32 -20.72 14.54
C SER A 599 -14.86 -22.17 14.38
N ALA A 600 -13.59 -22.37 14.01
CA ALA A 600 -12.93 -23.67 13.95
C ALA A 600 -12.72 -24.35 15.33
N ARG A 601 -13.04 -23.66 16.43
CA ARG A 601 -13.02 -24.20 17.81
C ARG A 601 -14.22 -25.12 18.07
N SER A 602 -14.39 -26.15 17.23
CA SER A 602 -15.36 -27.23 17.43
C SER A 602 -14.85 -28.28 18.44
N PRO A 603 -15.75 -29.01 19.13
CA PRO A 603 -15.36 -29.95 20.19
C PRO A 603 -14.54 -31.14 19.71
N ASP A 604 -14.64 -31.52 18.42
CA ASP A 604 -13.96 -32.69 17.84
C ASP A 604 -12.49 -32.44 17.46
N GLY A 605 -11.94 -31.24 17.74
CA GLY A 605 -10.54 -30.89 17.50
C GLY A 605 -10.10 -30.81 16.02
N THR A 606 -10.96 -31.20 15.08
CA THR A 606 -10.70 -31.20 13.65
C THR A 606 -11.21 -29.93 12.98
N VAL A 607 -10.32 -29.21 12.30
CA VAL A 607 -10.67 -28.01 11.53
C VAL A 607 -11.34 -28.44 10.23
N SER A 608 -12.55 -27.94 9.95
CA SER A 608 -13.23 -28.21 8.67
C SER A 608 -12.35 -27.82 7.48
N TYR A 609 -12.28 -28.65 6.44
CA TYR A 609 -11.46 -28.40 5.24
C TYR A 609 -11.74 -27.00 4.65
N LYS A 610 -13.01 -26.62 4.60
CA LYS A 610 -13.46 -25.27 4.21
C LYS A 610 -12.83 -24.15 5.05
N GLU A 611 -12.74 -24.30 6.36
CA GLU A 611 -12.15 -23.30 7.25
C GLU A 611 -10.62 -23.26 7.13
N SER A 612 -9.97 -24.42 6.98
CA SER A 612 -8.53 -24.54 6.71
C SER A 612 -8.14 -23.84 5.40
N GLY A 613 -8.81 -24.16 4.28
CA GLY A 613 -8.57 -23.49 3.00
C GLY A 613 -8.91 -22.00 3.03
N ARG A 614 -9.95 -21.60 3.76
CA ARG A 614 -10.26 -20.17 3.94
C ARG A 614 -9.19 -19.43 4.72
N LEU A 615 -8.58 -20.06 5.73
CA LEU A 615 -7.46 -19.49 6.48
C LEU A 615 -6.23 -19.29 5.56
N ILE A 616 -5.93 -20.25 4.68
CA ILE A 616 -4.86 -20.13 3.66
C ILE A 616 -5.12 -18.95 2.71
N CYS A 617 -6.36 -18.79 2.21
CA CYS A 617 -6.72 -17.65 1.36
C CYS A 617 -6.54 -16.29 2.06
N GLU A 618 -7.01 -16.14 3.31
CA GLU A 618 -6.91 -14.85 4.02
C GLU A 618 -5.48 -14.58 4.52
N ALA A 619 -4.64 -15.60 4.70
CA ALA A 619 -3.21 -15.47 4.96
C ALA A 619 -2.42 -14.96 3.74
N GLU A 620 -2.66 -15.53 2.55
CA GLU A 620 -2.02 -15.06 1.30
C GLU A 620 -2.47 -13.63 0.95
N ASP A 621 -3.76 -13.31 1.11
CA ASP A 621 -4.32 -11.96 0.95
C ASP A 621 -3.62 -10.93 1.87
N LEU A 622 -3.34 -11.32 3.12
CA LEU A 622 -2.59 -10.50 4.07
C LEU A 622 -1.13 -10.28 3.61
N LEU A 623 -0.43 -11.33 3.16
CA LEU A 623 0.93 -11.22 2.60
C LEU A 623 0.97 -10.29 1.38
N GLN A 624 0.02 -10.42 0.46
CA GLN A 624 -0.06 -9.56 -0.73
C GLN A 624 -0.33 -8.09 -0.36
N LYS A 625 -1.23 -7.84 0.60
CA LYS A 625 -1.54 -6.47 1.06
C LYS A 625 -0.36 -5.84 1.80
N ILE A 626 0.31 -6.58 2.67
CA ILE A 626 1.34 -6.05 3.56
C ILE A 626 2.63 -5.71 2.82
N LYS A 627 2.97 -6.44 1.74
CA LYS A 627 4.05 -6.12 0.79
C LYS A 627 3.96 -4.69 0.22
N THR A 628 2.77 -4.07 0.21
CA THR A 628 2.56 -2.70 -0.27
C THR A 628 2.57 -1.62 0.83
N VAL A 629 2.87 -2.00 2.08
CA VAL A 629 2.78 -1.16 3.28
C VAL A 629 4.06 -1.19 4.12
N LEU A 630 4.67 -2.36 4.31
CA LEU A 630 5.84 -2.56 5.18
C LEU A 630 7.15 -2.64 4.38
N GLY A 631 8.28 -2.44 5.08
CA GLY A 631 9.63 -2.64 4.54
C GLY A 631 10.04 -4.12 4.49
N GLY A 632 11.14 -4.42 3.81
CA GLY A 632 11.58 -5.80 3.53
C GLY A 632 11.83 -6.67 4.77
N ILE A 633 12.39 -6.09 5.85
CA ILE A 633 12.69 -6.82 7.10
C ILE A 633 11.38 -7.21 7.81
N GLN A 634 10.50 -6.23 8.05
CA GLN A 634 9.21 -6.46 8.71
C GLN A 634 8.27 -7.37 7.88
N TYR A 635 8.47 -7.44 6.56
CA TYR A 635 7.79 -8.42 5.70
C TYR A 635 8.27 -9.86 5.95
N GLN A 636 9.56 -10.07 6.27
CA GLN A 636 10.09 -11.39 6.64
C GLN A 636 9.55 -11.83 8.00
N GLU A 637 9.62 -10.95 9.02
CA GLU A 637 9.06 -11.19 10.35
C GLU A 637 7.56 -11.54 10.27
N PHE A 638 6.78 -10.76 9.53
CA PHE A 638 5.34 -11.02 9.34
C PHE A 638 5.07 -12.33 8.59
N ARG A 639 5.97 -12.74 7.67
CA ARG A 639 5.84 -14.01 6.96
C ARG A 639 6.11 -15.20 7.88
N GLU A 640 7.10 -15.11 8.75
CA GLU A 640 7.38 -16.12 9.78
C GLU A 640 6.17 -16.25 10.73
N ASP A 641 5.59 -15.13 11.17
CA ASP A 641 4.32 -15.13 11.91
C ASP A 641 3.18 -15.82 11.13
N ILE A 642 3.06 -15.60 9.82
CA ILE A 642 2.03 -16.24 8.97
C ILE A 642 2.29 -17.74 8.81
N GLN A 643 3.54 -18.20 8.79
CA GLN A 643 3.87 -19.63 8.78
C GLN A 643 3.48 -20.29 10.12
N ASP A 644 3.82 -19.67 11.25
CA ASP A 644 3.40 -20.08 12.60
C ASP A 644 1.87 -20.17 12.73
N LEU A 645 1.12 -19.31 12.03
CA LEU A 645 -0.34 -19.31 11.98
C LEU A 645 -0.92 -20.48 11.17
N LEU A 646 -0.23 -20.92 10.12
CA LEU A 646 -0.66 -21.98 9.20
C LEU A 646 -0.35 -23.39 9.71
N ASP A 647 0.57 -23.51 10.68
CA ASP A 647 0.86 -24.76 11.39
C ASP A 647 -0.36 -25.21 12.21
N VAL A 648 -1.06 -26.22 11.71
CA VAL A 648 -2.23 -26.84 12.36
C VAL A 648 -1.83 -27.80 13.49
N GLN A 649 -0.60 -28.34 13.49
CA GLN A 649 -0.13 -29.20 14.58
C GLN A 649 0.04 -28.42 15.89
N SER A 650 0.25 -27.10 15.79
CA SER A 650 0.40 -26.19 16.92
C SER A 650 -0.84 -26.04 17.83
N GLY A 651 -2.03 -26.39 17.33
CA GLY A 651 -3.31 -26.22 18.00
C GLY A 651 -3.86 -24.78 17.94
N VAL A 652 -5.19 -24.66 17.90
CA VAL A 652 -5.91 -23.39 17.71
C VAL A 652 -5.54 -22.31 18.75
N ASP A 653 -5.25 -22.71 20.00
CA ASP A 653 -4.84 -21.77 21.06
C ASP A 653 -3.43 -21.19 20.84
N LYS A 654 -2.50 -21.90 20.16
CA LYS A 654 -1.20 -21.34 19.76
C LYS A 654 -1.37 -20.40 18.56
N GLN A 655 -2.18 -20.79 17.57
CA GLN A 655 -2.52 -19.95 16.41
C GLN A 655 -3.16 -18.62 16.83
N LEU A 656 -4.07 -18.62 17.82
CA LEU A 656 -4.67 -17.39 18.35
C LEU A 656 -3.63 -16.46 19.01
N ARG A 657 -2.66 -17.01 19.76
CA ARG A 657 -1.56 -16.20 20.34
C ARG A 657 -0.66 -15.59 19.27
N VAL A 658 -0.44 -16.29 18.14
CA VAL A 658 0.30 -15.75 16.99
C VAL A 658 -0.45 -14.58 16.36
N VAL A 659 -1.78 -14.68 16.19
CA VAL A 659 -2.62 -13.56 15.73
C VAL A 659 -2.57 -12.36 16.69
N GLU A 660 -2.50 -12.60 18.01
CA GLU A 660 -2.27 -11.53 18.98
C GLU A 660 -0.86 -10.92 18.85
N ARG A 661 0.19 -11.73 18.71
CA ARG A 661 1.58 -11.27 18.46
C ARG A 661 1.64 -10.35 17.24
N MET A 662 1.08 -10.76 16.10
CA MET A 662 0.96 -9.92 14.90
C MET A 662 0.21 -8.62 15.18
N ARG A 663 -0.90 -8.67 15.94
CA ARG A 663 -1.71 -7.50 16.26
C ARG A 663 -0.92 -6.45 17.04
N TRP A 664 -0.07 -6.86 17.97
CA TRP A 664 0.80 -5.95 18.72
C TRP A 664 1.99 -5.49 17.86
N ALA A 665 2.68 -6.38 17.14
CA ALA A 665 3.89 -6.03 16.40
C ALA A 665 3.69 -5.02 15.25
N TYR A 666 2.61 -5.14 14.46
CA TYR A 666 2.47 -4.39 13.19
C TYR A 666 1.34 -3.35 13.15
N PHE A 667 0.53 -3.21 14.21
CA PHE A 667 -0.71 -2.40 14.19
C PHE A 667 -0.85 -1.39 15.35
N HIS A 668 0.27 -0.89 15.87
CA HIS A 668 0.31 0.23 16.81
C HIS A 668 0.04 1.60 16.17
#